data_AF-V8P2B8-F1
#
_entry.id   AF-V8P2B8-F1
#
_cell.length_a   1.000
_cell.length_b   1.000
_cell.length_c   1.000
_cell.angle_alpha   90.00
_cell.angle_beta   90.00
_cell.angle_gamma   90.00
#
_symmetry.space_group_name_H-M   'P 1'
#
loop_
_entity.id
_entity.type
_entity.pdbx_description
1 polymer ?
#
loop_
_entity_poly.entity_id
_entity_poly.type
_entity_poly.pdbx_seq_one_letter_code
_entity_poly.pdbx_strand_id
1 'polypeptide(L)'
;MQHQQARFLLVGEGNFSFSVHLYKERGCDTHIIATCYGSEESISEQAFTKSNVQFLRDKGAEVYFSVNCTKLKEYFLPAMRNFDRIYFNFPHCGKKAGIKKNRELLAMFFCSCADVLAEKGDVHVALCKGQGGTPADQPVREWHNSWQVVEMAAEAGFILSGIEPFDIRDVGGYKCTGYRNQDKSFCIEGAVNHIFTRSVPFLHSQPLICKVELEGEFMSCQIPQMFLDKINRNFLGINSKHPVRTINEKLIDGLGRSFAVQKANSSFPLVFKDPSASPSSDAFWMIPVAKSRPEIKSAASKNDPGTDQDLSWTLGQYYLRPSLLVFLHSIVKQRDFSPQSLLALSGLAFKKCKICVQVPPIFHEALFICALKENGEDAQLLMESLVGMLNSLLPSSDVKLASLNQEPESSEQKTFLPSPELFLLNPKHAVTVSCQGFDSGPKEFHVGTISTVRWQPPSVRQNMACVSLNLDLLAMCACGISDWRMLWTPDERFARQFSGGRLGLFQSFSLHPPTYVHDISFWLPEAETFREVQLHTIARHASLDTVTSVQLLDCFRLPGAAPTTSLCYRLTYRSCDKALSRPQAAAMQMELREELQRCLRVVVRSSGTKAGHVWAPEGSTAFKCLISARFCAALLSNISDCDETFNYWEPMHYLVYGKGFQTWEYSPVYAIRSYAYLAVCKKFGLHVSRLMLAFLILSTGMFCSASETVEEFPAVVLGVPTGVPMVAIDSHHYGKLVVAPLNIILYNVFTPHGPDLYGTEPWSFYFINGFLNFNVAFILALLALPLTCLMESLLQKFRVQNLGRPYWLTLSPMYIWFLIFFSQPHKEERFLYPIYPLICLCGAVGLSALQVRYHGPLDLYPEFHRIATDPTIHTVPEGRPVHICVGKEWYRFPSSFVLPENWQLQFIASEFRGQLPKPFAKGPGATRLIPTDMNDQNQEEPSRYFDLSKCHYLVDLDSPDEAPREPRYAANKEEWITIAYKPFLDSL
;
A
#
# COMPACT_ATOMS: atom_id res chain seq x y z
N MET A 1 -26.73 33.08 -29.31
CA MET A 1 -25.63 32.27 -28.75
C MET A 1 -24.69 31.94 -29.88
N GLN A 2 -23.51 32.59 -29.94
CA GLN A 2 -22.48 32.21 -30.92
C GLN A 2 -22.06 30.76 -30.61
N HIS A 3 -22.11 29.87 -31.62
CA HIS A 3 -21.55 28.53 -31.49
C HIS A 3 -20.05 28.66 -31.24
N GLN A 4 -19.61 28.37 -30.01
CA GLN A 4 -18.19 28.32 -29.69
C GLN A 4 -17.60 27.08 -30.37
N GLN A 5 -16.64 27.28 -31.28
CA GLN A 5 -15.96 26.19 -31.98
C GLN A 5 -15.25 25.27 -30.97
N ALA A 6 -15.34 23.96 -31.17
CA ALA A 6 -14.66 22.98 -30.33
C ALA A 6 -13.12 23.13 -30.47
N ARG A 7 -12.39 23.08 -29.36
CA ARG A 7 -10.94 23.36 -29.31
C ARG A 7 -10.14 22.08 -29.17
N PHE A 8 -9.38 21.73 -30.19
CA PHE A 8 -8.58 20.50 -30.21
C PHE A 8 -7.08 20.82 -30.12
N LEU A 9 -6.40 20.13 -29.22
CA LEU A 9 -4.95 20.21 -29.03
C LEU A 9 -4.30 18.92 -29.50
N LEU A 10 -3.32 19.01 -30.40
CA LEU A 10 -2.51 17.89 -30.83
C LEU A 10 -1.09 18.06 -30.29
N VAL A 11 -0.58 17.04 -29.61
CA VAL A 11 0.75 17.07 -28.98
C VAL A 11 1.70 16.06 -29.57
N GLY A 12 2.98 16.46 -29.68
CA GLY A 12 4.04 15.59 -30.16
C GLY A 12 3.95 15.26 -31.65
N GLU A 13 3.35 16.13 -32.46
CA GLU A 13 3.26 15.95 -33.91
C GLU A 13 4.66 15.93 -34.53
N GLY A 14 4.98 14.88 -35.30
CA GLY A 14 6.28 14.76 -35.98
C GLY A 14 6.36 15.52 -37.30
N ASN A 15 5.27 15.56 -38.06
CA ASN A 15 5.21 16.18 -39.40
C ASN A 15 3.86 16.88 -39.71
N PHE A 16 3.01 17.03 -38.69
CA PHE A 16 1.69 17.68 -38.76
C PHE A 16 0.68 17.07 -39.74
N SER A 17 0.95 15.88 -40.30
CA SER A 17 0.06 15.25 -41.28
C SER A 17 -1.30 14.84 -40.68
N PHE A 18 -1.34 14.46 -39.40
CA PHE A 18 -2.59 14.13 -38.70
C PHE A 18 -3.43 15.38 -38.48
N SER A 19 -2.79 16.48 -38.05
CA SER A 19 -3.45 17.78 -37.90
C SER A 19 -4.09 18.27 -39.21
N VAL A 20 -3.40 18.11 -40.35
CA VAL A 20 -3.93 18.44 -41.68
C VAL A 20 -5.14 17.56 -42.04
N HIS A 21 -5.06 16.26 -41.78
CA HIS A 21 -6.18 15.35 -42.00
C HIS A 21 -7.40 15.75 -41.18
N LEU A 22 -7.23 15.99 -39.88
CA LEU A 22 -8.29 16.37 -38.96
C LEU A 22 -8.98 17.67 -39.39
N TYR A 23 -8.21 18.66 -39.86
CA TYR A 23 -8.76 19.89 -40.42
C TYR A 23 -9.61 19.61 -41.67
N LYS A 24 -9.16 18.74 -42.58
CA LYS A 24 -9.90 18.38 -43.80
C LYS A 24 -11.20 17.64 -43.49
N GLU A 25 -11.23 16.81 -42.45
CA GLU A 25 -12.42 16.06 -42.03
C GLU A 25 -13.45 16.95 -41.32
N ARG A 26 -13.00 17.82 -40.39
CA ARG A 26 -13.87 18.59 -39.48
C ARG A 26 -14.17 20.02 -39.96
N GLY A 27 -13.39 20.57 -40.88
CA GLY A 27 -13.61 21.89 -41.47
C GLY A 27 -13.47 23.06 -40.49
N CYS A 28 -14.26 24.11 -40.70
CA CYS A 28 -14.21 25.38 -39.96
C CYS A 28 -14.93 25.34 -38.59
N ASP A 29 -15.51 24.22 -38.19
CA ASP A 29 -16.28 24.12 -36.93
C ASP A 29 -15.39 23.83 -35.70
N THR A 30 -14.11 23.60 -35.92
CA THR A 30 -13.14 23.19 -34.91
C THR A 30 -11.90 24.09 -34.94
N HIS A 31 -11.50 24.58 -33.79
CA HIS A 31 -10.26 25.33 -33.62
C HIS A 31 -9.10 24.38 -33.29
N ILE A 32 -8.18 24.19 -34.24
CA ILE A 32 -7.07 23.24 -34.13
C ILE A 32 -5.80 23.95 -33.67
N ILE A 33 -5.19 23.41 -32.62
CA ILE A 33 -3.86 23.80 -32.13
C ILE A 33 -2.94 22.59 -32.23
N ALA A 34 -1.92 22.66 -33.09
CA ALA A 34 -0.98 21.59 -33.31
C ALA A 34 0.39 21.93 -32.71
N THR A 35 0.99 20.98 -31.99
CA THR A 35 2.24 21.22 -31.27
C THR A 35 3.25 20.10 -31.47
N CYS A 36 4.54 20.46 -31.48
CA CYS A 36 5.64 19.50 -31.55
C CYS A 36 6.74 19.83 -30.54
N TYR A 37 7.52 18.82 -30.17
CA TYR A 37 8.64 18.98 -29.23
C TYR A 37 9.91 19.56 -29.87
N GLY A 38 10.13 19.33 -31.17
CA GLY A 38 11.28 19.90 -31.89
C GLY A 38 11.15 21.40 -32.13
N SER A 39 12.27 22.08 -32.35
CA SER A 39 12.30 23.50 -32.73
C SER A 39 11.86 23.69 -34.18
N GLU A 40 11.46 24.93 -34.54
CA GLU A 40 11.00 25.24 -35.90
C GLU A 40 12.10 24.99 -36.94
N GLU A 41 13.37 25.25 -36.59
CA GLU A 41 14.51 25.03 -37.49
C GLU A 41 14.70 23.55 -37.81
N SER A 42 14.69 22.68 -36.78
CA SER A 42 14.96 21.25 -36.94
C SER A 42 13.85 20.51 -37.68
N ILE A 43 12.61 20.98 -37.59
CA ILE A 43 11.45 20.35 -38.23
C ILE A 43 11.21 20.90 -39.65
N SER A 44 11.62 22.15 -39.93
CA SER A 44 11.44 22.81 -41.23
C SER A 44 12.42 22.34 -42.32
N GLU A 45 13.42 21.52 -41.99
CA GLU A 45 14.34 20.91 -42.97
C GLU A 45 13.61 19.98 -43.96
N GLN A 46 12.46 19.42 -43.55
CA GLN A 46 11.67 18.52 -44.38
C GLN A 46 10.59 19.27 -45.17
N ALA A 47 10.68 19.26 -46.51
CA ALA A 47 9.75 19.95 -47.40
C ALA A 47 8.28 19.55 -47.17
N PHE A 48 8.01 18.27 -46.86
CA PHE A 48 6.68 17.77 -46.57
C PHE A 48 6.09 18.42 -45.30
N THR A 49 6.87 18.49 -44.22
CA THR A 49 6.44 19.08 -42.96
C THR A 49 6.20 20.58 -43.11
N LYS A 50 7.09 21.28 -43.82
CA LYS A 50 6.92 22.71 -44.12
C LYS A 50 5.62 23.00 -44.87
N SER A 51 5.25 22.15 -45.83
CA SER A 51 3.98 22.28 -46.56
C SER A 51 2.76 22.09 -45.64
N ASN A 52 2.81 21.15 -44.70
CA ASN A 52 1.70 20.91 -43.76
C ASN A 52 1.55 22.08 -42.77
N VAL A 53 2.66 22.61 -42.24
CA VAL A 53 2.64 23.76 -41.34
C VAL A 53 2.08 25.00 -42.04
N GLN A 54 2.50 25.25 -43.29
CA GLN A 54 1.97 26.37 -44.07
C GLN A 54 0.48 26.21 -44.33
N PHE A 55 0.04 25.00 -44.73
CA PHE A 55 -1.38 24.71 -44.93
C PHE A 55 -2.21 24.99 -43.67
N LEU A 56 -1.75 24.56 -42.49
CA LEU A 56 -2.45 24.79 -41.23
C LEU A 56 -2.56 26.28 -40.88
N ARG A 57 -1.45 27.02 -41.01
CA ARG A 57 -1.40 28.47 -40.75
C ARG A 57 -2.32 29.23 -41.73
N ASP A 58 -2.29 28.91 -43.02
CA ASP A 58 -3.14 29.53 -44.05
C ASP A 58 -4.63 29.29 -43.80
N LYS A 59 -4.95 28.20 -43.09
CA LYS A 59 -6.31 27.80 -42.73
C LYS A 59 -6.76 28.25 -41.34
N GLY A 60 -5.94 29.04 -40.65
CA GLY A 60 -6.25 29.63 -39.36
C GLY A 60 -6.02 28.71 -38.16
N ALA A 61 -5.32 27.59 -38.32
CA ALA A 61 -4.88 26.75 -37.20
C ALA A 61 -3.58 27.28 -36.58
N GLU A 62 -3.44 27.12 -35.27
CA GLU A 62 -2.24 27.55 -34.53
C GLU A 62 -1.21 26.42 -34.48
N VAL A 63 0.06 26.75 -34.74
CA VAL A 63 1.17 25.79 -34.73
C VAL A 63 2.26 26.27 -33.78
N TYR A 64 2.56 25.46 -32.75
CA TYR A 64 3.59 25.76 -31.74
C TYR A 64 4.74 24.75 -31.76
N PHE A 65 5.96 25.27 -31.64
CA PHE A 65 7.20 24.47 -31.59
C PHE A 65 7.77 24.44 -30.17
N SER A 66 8.67 23.49 -29.91
CA SER A 66 9.33 23.33 -28.61
C SER A 66 8.38 23.18 -27.42
N VAL A 67 7.20 22.59 -27.64
CA VAL A 67 6.20 22.36 -26.59
C VAL A 67 6.46 21.02 -25.91
N ASN A 68 6.71 21.07 -24.59
CA ASN A 68 6.78 19.86 -23.77
C ASN A 68 5.39 19.45 -23.28
N CYS A 69 4.86 18.33 -23.80
CA CYS A 69 3.52 17.86 -23.46
C CYS A 69 3.35 17.43 -21.98
N THR A 70 4.45 17.27 -21.24
CA THR A 70 4.40 16.99 -19.79
C THR A 70 4.24 18.26 -18.94
N LYS A 71 4.16 19.44 -19.58
CA LYS A 71 4.11 20.76 -18.92
C LYS A 71 3.17 21.74 -19.63
N LEU A 72 2.04 21.29 -20.16
CA LEU A 72 1.13 22.09 -21.02
C LEU A 72 0.65 23.39 -20.36
N LYS A 73 0.47 23.39 -19.04
CA LYS A 73 0.09 24.57 -18.25
C LYS A 73 1.06 25.75 -18.39
N GLU A 74 2.36 25.47 -18.61
CA GLU A 74 3.41 26.48 -18.79
C GLU A 74 3.29 27.18 -20.16
N TYR A 75 2.73 26.51 -21.17
CA TYR A 75 2.63 27.03 -22.55
C TYR A 75 1.27 27.67 -22.84
N PHE A 76 0.20 27.20 -22.18
CA PHE A 76 -1.17 27.70 -22.41
C PHE A 76 -1.66 28.52 -21.22
N LEU A 77 -1.85 29.83 -21.44
CA LEU A 77 -2.44 30.75 -20.47
C LEU A 77 -3.88 30.31 -20.11
N PRO A 78 -4.41 30.66 -18.92
CA PRO A 78 -5.75 30.24 -18.50
C PRO A 78 -6.88 30.48 -19.51
N ALA A 79 -6.86 31.60 -20.24
CA ALA A 79 -7.83 31.91 -21.30
C ALA A 79 -7.73 30.98 -22.54
N MET A 80 -6.55 30.39 -22.76
CA MET A 80 -6.26 29.48 -23.86
C MET A 80 -6.49 28.00 -23.51
N ARG A 81 -6.80 27.68 -22.25
CA ARG A 81 -7.11 26.32 -21.78
C ARG A 81 -8.56 25.94 -22.11
N ASN A 82 -9.05 24.87 -21.49
CA ASN A 82 -10.34 24.25 -21.74
C ASN A 82 -10.41 23.64 -23.14
N PHE A 83 -9.44 22.78 -23.44
CA PHE A 83 -9.48 21.95 -24.64
C PHE A 83 -10.57 20.90 -24.52
N ASP A 84 -11.44 20.81 -25.53
CA ASP A 84 -12.47 19.78 -25.60
C ASP A 84 -11.87 18.41 -25.91
N ARG A 85 -10.72 18.41 -26.60
CA ARG A 85 -10.00 17.19 -26.96
C ARG A 85 -8.50 17.38 -27.02
N ILE A 86 -7.75 16.42 -26.50
CA ILE A 86 -6.28 16.37 -26.62
C ILE A 86 -5.85 15.06 -27.29
N TYR A 87 -5.06 15.13 -28.35
CA TYR A 87 -4.51 13.96 -29.06
C TYR A 87 -3.02 13.79 -28.79
N PHE A 88 -2.60 12.58 -28.44
CA PHE A 88 -1.20 12.17 -28.40
C PHE A 88 -1.00 10.84 -29.13
N ASN A 89 -0.69 10.91 -30.42
CA ASN A 89 -0.55 9.74 -31.27
C ASN A 89 0.88 9.19 -31.23
N PHE A 90 1.03 7.89 -30.92
CA PHE A 90 2.31 7.17 -30.89
C PHE A 90 3.41 7.87 -30.05
N PRO A 91 3.13 8.16 -28.76
CA PRO A 91 4.05 8.83 -27.85
C PRO A 91 5.41 8.11 -27.74
N HIS A 92 6.51 8.87 -27.72
CA HIS A 92 7.86 8.31 -27.60
C HIS A 92 8.87 9.29 -26.98
N CYS A 93 9.89 8.77 -26.29
CA CYS A 93 10.95 9.57 -25.65
C CYS A 93 12.19 9.81 -26.54
N GLY A 94 12.05 9.70 -27.87
CA GLY A 94 13.08 9.99 -28.87
C GLY A 94 14.28 9.04 -29.04
N LYS A 95 14.62 8.19 -28.05
CA LYS A 95 15.68 7.15 -28.15
C LYS A 95 15.13 5.75 -27.83
N LYS A 96 15.99 4.71 -27.79
CA LYS A 96 15.62 3.38 -27.25
C LYS A 96 15.29 3.53 -25.76
N ALA A 97 14.04 3.84 -25.48
CA ALA A 97 13.51 4.01 -24.13
C ALA A 97 12.93 2.69 -23.63
N GLY A 98 13.29 2.32 -22.40
CA GLY A 98 12.66 1.19 -21.72
C GLY A 98 11.22 1.51 -21.33
N ILE A 99 10.44 0.46 -21.09
CA ILE A 99 9.01 0.56 -20.72
C ILE A 99 8.78 1.54 -19.56
N LYS A 100 9.66 1.57 -18.56
CA LYS A 100 9.58 2.49 -17.42
C LYS A 100 9.52 3.96 -17.86
N LYS A 101 10.34 4.38 -18.83
CA LYS A 101 10.36 5.78 -19.32
C LYS A 101 9.10 6.13 -20.11
N ASN A 102 8.54 5.17 -20.84
CA ASN A 102 7.29 5.39 -21.58
C ASN A 102 6.10 5.52 -20.63
N ARG A 103 6.08 4.74 -19.55
CA ARG A 103 5.10 4.88 -18.45
C ARG A 103 5.19 6.25 -17.80
N GLU A 104 6.40 6.68 -17.45
CA GLU A 104 6.66 8.00 -16.87
C GLU A 104 6.23 9.15 -17.80
N LEU A 105 6.51 9.05 -19.11
CA LEU A 105 6.02 10.00 -20.10
C LEU A 105 4.48 10.09 -20.11
N LEU A 106 3.79 8.95 -20.13
CA LEU A 106 2.32 8.92 -20.12
C LEU A 106 1.75 9.49 -18.82
N ALA A 107 2.28 9.09 -17.66
CA ALA A 107 1.83 9.58 -16.35
C ALA A 107 1.96 11.12 -16.27
N MET A 108 3.13 11.67 -16.62
CA MET A 108 3.31 13.12 -16.61
C MET A 108 2.47 13.84 -17.67
N PHE A 109 2.26 13.23 -18.83
CA PHE A 109 1.37 13.75 -19.87
C PHE A 109 -0.08 13.84 -19.39
N PHE A 110 -0.63 12.79 -18.77
CA PHE A 110 -2.00 12.83 -18.26
C PHE A 110 -2.15 13.85 -17.13
N CYS A 111 -1.18 13.95 -16.21
CA CYS A 111 -1.18 15.01 -15.18
C CYS A 111 -1.22 16.40 -15.82
N SER A 112 -0.41 16.63 -16.84
CA SER A 112 -0.37 17.87 -17.62
C SER A 112 -1.69 18.16 -18.37
N CYS A 113 -2.36 17.13 -18.90
CA CYS A 113 -3.68 17.26 -19.50
C CYS A 113 -4.75 17.71 -18.48
N ALA A 114 -4.67 17.21 -17.24
CA ALA A 114 -5.62 17.55 -16.19
C ALA A 114 -5.66 19.05 -15.86
N ASP A 115 -4.61 19.82 -16.16
CA ASP A 115 -4.56 21.28 -15.95
C ASP A 115 -5.20 22.10 -17.10
N VAL A 116 -5.33 21.53 -18.30
CA VAL A 116 -5.69 22.28 -19.52
C VAL A 116 -6.94 21.76 -20.24
N LEU A 117 -7.37 20.53 -19.97
CA LEU A 117 -8.56 19.91 -20.55
C LEU A 117 -9.85 20.49 -19.94
N ALA A 118 -10.86 20.71 -20.77
CA ALA A 118 -12.20 21.09 -20.32
C ALA A 118 -12.82 20.01 -19.40
N GLU A 119 -13.84 20.40 -18.63
CA GLU A 119 -14.50 19.50 -17.67
C GLU A 119 -15.11 18.26 -18.35
N LYS A 120 -15.71 18.43 -19.53
CA LYS A 120 -16.30 17.37 -20.36
C LYS A 120 -15.40 16.93 -21.52
N GLY A 121 -14.14 17.36 -21.53
CA GLY A 121 -13.20 17.03 -22.58
C GLY A 121 -12.66 15.60 -22.49
N ASP A 122 -12.07 15.13 -23.59
CA ASP A 122 -11.46 13.80 -23.69
C ASP A 122 -9.99 13.85 -24.13
N VAL A 123 -9.23 12.81 -23.77
CA VAL A 123 -7.82 12.64 -24.15
C VAL A 123 -7.69 11.36 -24.96
N HIS A 124 -7.20 11.48 -26.18
CA HIS A 124 -6.99 10.39 -27.12
C HIS A 124 -5.51 10.02 -27.16
N VAL A 125 -5.20 8.74 -26.89
CA VAL A 125 -3.84 8.20 -26.96
C VAL A 125 -3.82 6.98 -27.86
N ALA A 126 -3.21 7.11 -29.04
CA ALA A 126 -3.01 6.00 -29.97
C ALA A 126 -1.69 5.28 -29.68
N LEU A 127 -1.75 3.96 -29.51
CA LEU A 127 -0.61 3.10 -29.19
C LEU A 127 -0.47 1.98 -30.21
N CYS A 128 0.77 1.52 -30.47
CA CYS A 128 0.99 0.36 -31.32
C CYS A 128 0.48 -0.92 -30.66
N LYS A 129 0.19 -1.95 -31.47
CA LYS A 129 -0.35 -3.23 -30.99
C LYS A 129 0.37 -3.81 -29.76
N GLY A 130 -0.40 -4.09 -28.70
CA GLY A 130 0.11 -4.68 -27.46
C GLY A 130 0.74 -3.71 -26.48
N GLN A 131 0.87 -2.41 -26.83
CA GLN A 131 1.49 -1.45 -25.92
C GLN A 131 0.56 -0.97 -24.83
N GLY A 132 -0.76 -0.87 -25.07
CA GLY A 132 -1.71 -0.32 -24.08
C GLY A 132 -1.76 -1.14 -22.80
N GLY A 133 -1.70 -2.47 -22.92
CA GLY A 133 -1.90 -3.41 -21.82
C GLY A 133 -3.37 -3.62 -21.50
N THR A 134 -4.27 -3.33 -22.44
CA THR A 134 -5.70 -3.58 -22.28
C THR A 134 -6.10 -4.88 -23.00
N PRO A 135 -7.23 -5.53 -22.62
CA PRO A 135 -7.76 -6.68 -23.36
C PRO A 135 -8.09 -6.40 -24.84
N ALA A 136 -8.19 -5.13 -25.23
CA ALA A 136 -8.40 -4.74 -26.63
C ALA A 136 -7.13 -4.87 -27.50
N ASP A 137 -5.95 -4.96 -26.87
CA ASP A 137 -4.69 -5.16 -27.60
C ASP A 137 -4.60 -6.57 -28.22
N GLN A 138 -4.09 -6.66 -29.44
CA GLN A 138 -3.82 -7.94 -30.12
C GLN A 138 -2.37 -7.99 -30.64
N PRO A 139 -1.46 -8.79 -30.03
CA PRO A 139 -1.68 -9.67 -28.88
C PRO A 139 -1.74 -8.89 -27.56
N VAL A 140 -2.49 -9.42 -26.59
CA VAL A 140 -2.47 -8.96 -25.20
C VAL A 140 -1.11 -9.29 -24.60
N ARG A 141 -0.32 -8.28 -24.23
CA ARG A 141 0.98 -8.49 -23.57
C ARG A 141 0.79 -8.72 -22.07
N GLU A 142 1.75 -9.41 -21.46
CA GLU A 142 1.85 -9.48 -20.00
C GLU A 142 1.84 -8.08 -19.39
N TRP A 143 1.09 -7.92 -18.29
CA TRP A 143 0.83 -6.63 -17.66
C TRP A 143 2.12 -5.83 -17.39
N HIS A 144 3.15 -6.47 -16.84
CA HIS A 144 4.44 -5.82 -16.53
C HIS A 144 5.27 -5.47 -17.77
N ASN A 145 4.95 -6.02 -18.94
CA ASN A 145 5.61 -5.77 -20.22
C ASN A 145 4.83 -4.81 -21.15
N SER A 146 3.72 -4.25 -20.66
CA SER A 146 2.91 -3.24 -21.34
C SER A 146 3.23 -1.81 -20.87
N TRP A 147 2.60 -0.80 -21.46
CA TRP A 147 2.73 0.60 -21.03
C TRP A 147 1.68 0.98 -19.97
N GLN A 148 0.79 0.06 -19.59
CA GLN A 148 -0.16 0.24 -18.49
C GLN A 148 -0.95 1.56 -18.62
N VAL A 149 -1.42 1.87 -19.84
CA VAL A 149 -1.93 3.20 -20.18
C VAL A 149 -3.08 3.65 -19.26
N VAL A 150 -3.93 2.71 -18.84
CA VAL A 150 -5.05 2.98 -17.92
C VAL A 150 -4.58 3.34 -16.51
N GLU A 151 -3.50 2.72 -16.02
CA GLU A 151 -2.92 3.03 -14.71
C GLU A 151 -2.24 4.40 -14.71
N MET A 152 -1.51 4.71 -15.78
CA MET A 152 -0.86 6.02 -15.93
C MET A 152 -1.88 7.15 -16.05
N ALA A 153 -3.02 6.89 -16.72
CA ALA A 153 -4.13 7.83 -16.77
C ALA A 153 -4.84 7.99 -15.41
N ALA A 154 -4.96 6.89 -14.66
CA ALA A 154 -5.63 6.91 -13.35
C ALA A 154 -4.91 7.78 -12.31
N GLU A 155 -3.57 7.87 -12.37
CA GLU A 155 -2.78 8.79 -11.52
C GLU A 155 -3.19 10.27 -11.68
N ALA A 156 -3.71 10.63 -12.85
CA ALA A 156 -4.19 11.99 -13.16
C ALA A 156 -5.72 12.14 -13.09
N GLY A 157 -6.44 11.14 -12.55
CA GLY A 157 -7.90 11.20 -12.37
C GLY A 157 -8.72 10.84 -13.61
N PHE A 158 -8.13 10.22 -14.62
CA PHE A 158 -8.81 9.80 -15.85
C PHE A 158 -9.21 8.32 -15.84
N ILE A 159 -10.36 8.01 -16.43
CA ILE A 159 -10.80 6.64 -16.74
C ILE A 159 -10.83 6.42 -18.24
N LEU A 160 -10.57 5.19 -18.67
CA LEU A 160 -10.72 4.78 -20.06
C LEU A 160 -12.22 4.66 -20.39
N SER A 161 -12.73 5.53 -21.24
CA SER A 161 -14.15 5.59 -21.61
C SER A 161 -14.46 5.07 -23.00
N GLY A 162 -13.46 4.94 -23.86
CA GLY A 162 -13.62 4.42 -25.21
C GLY A 162 -12.35 3.77 -25.73
N ILE A 163 -12.52 2.79 -26.61
CA ILE A 163 -11.43 2.11 -27.31
C ILE A 163 -11.86 1.93 -28.76
N GLU A 164 -11.01 2.34 -29.67
CA GLU A 164 -11.28 2.28 -31.11
C GLU A 164 -10.04 1.75 -31.84
N PRO A 165 -10.19 0.90 -32.87
CA PRO A 165 -9.09 0.58 -33.76
C PRO A 165 -8.55 1.84 -34.43
N PHE A 166 -7.22 1.96 -34.54
CA PHE A 166 -6.59 3.05 -35.29
C PHE A 166 -6.19 2.53 -36.67
N ASP A 167 -7.05 2.73 -37.67
CA ASP A 167 -6.79 2.32 -39.06
C ASP A 167 -6.25 3.49 -39.89
N ILE A 168 -5.10 3.30 -40.52
CA ILE A 168 -4.49 4.32 -41.40
C ILE A 168 -5.34 4.60 -42.65
N ARG A 169 -6.17 3.64 -43.09
CA ARG A 169 -7.05 3.80 -44.26
C ARG A 169 -8.11 4.88 -44.02
N ASP A 170 -8.54 5.03 -42.78
CA ASP A 170 -9.53 6.03 -42.37
C ASP A 170 -8.87 7.42 -42.27
N VAL A 171 -7.58 7.46 -41.97
CA VAL A 171 -6.79 8.70 -41.81
C VAL A 171 -6.02 9.05 -43.08
N GLY A 172 -6.75 9.33 -44.17
CA GLY A 172 -6.18 9.63 -45.48
C GLY A 172 -5.12 10.75 -45.45
N GLY A 173 -3.89 10.43 -45.85
CA GLY A 173 -2.75 11.36 -45.90
C GLY A 173 -1.88 11.43 -44.65
N TYR A 174 -2.22 10.69 -43.59
CA TYR A 174 -1.39 10.60 -42.38
C TYR A 174 -0.11 9.79 -42.61
N LYS A 175 1.04 10.37 -42.24
CA LYS A 175 2.35 9.71 -42.30
C LYS A 175 2.96 9.69 -40.90
N CYS A 176 2.95 8.53 -40.26
CA CYS A 176 3.58 8.36 -38.94
C CYS A 176 5.11 8.41 -39.07
N THR A 177 5.78 9.33 -38.38
CA THR A 177 7.25 9.50 -38.37
C THR A 177 7.77 9.74 -36.94
N GLY A 178 9.09 9.66 -36.74
CA GLY A 178 9.73 9.93 -35.44
C GLY A 178 10.22 8.69 -34.68
N TYR A 179 10.16 7.48 -35.26
CA TYR A 179 10.66 6.29 -34.59
C TYR A 179 12.16 6.45 -34.25
N ARG A 180 12.47 6.53 -32.94
CA ARG A 180 13.83 6.81 -32.40
C ARG A 180 14.43 8.12 -32.93
N ASN A 181 13.62 9.16 -33.11
CA ASN A 181 14.02 10.44 -33.69
C ASN A 181 14.60 10.32 -35.11
N GLN A 182 14.16 9.32 -35.88
CA GLN A 182 14.51 9.16 -37.29
C GLN A 182 13.28 9.43 -38.16
N ASP A 183 13.49 9.73 -39.45
CA ASP A 183 12.42 9.73 -40.45
C ASP A 183 12.00 8.29 -40.81
N LYS A 184 11.55 7.56 -39.78
CA LYS A 184 11.09 6.18 -39.84
C LYS A 184 9.74 6.08 -39.15
N SER A 185 8.85 5.28 -39.74
CA SER A 185 7.50 5.05 -39.23
C SER A 185 7.47 4.04 -38.08
N PHE A 186 6.46 4.20 -37.22
CA PHE A 186 6.07 3.18 -36.26
C PHE A 186 5.29 2.06 -36.99
N CYS A 187 5.32 0.84 -36.44
CA CYS A 187 4.43 -0.22 -36.89
C CYS A 187 3.03 0.03 -36.31
N ILE A 188 2.18 0.65 -37.10
CA ILE A 188 0.83 1.09 -36.71
C ILE A 188 -0.26 0.08 -37.10
N GLU A 189 0.09 -0.99 -37.79
CA GLU A 189 -0.87 -2.06 -38.12
C GLU A 189 -1.37 -2.72 -36.83
N GLY A 190 -2.70 -2.71 -36.62
CA GLY A 190 -3.33 -3.17 -35.39
C GLY A 190 -3.15 -2.22 -34.20
N ALA A 191 -2.85 -0.93 -34.45
CA ALA A 191 -2.82 0.08 -33.41
C ALA A 191 -4.22 0.34 -32.82
N VAL A 192 -4.23 0.80 -31.57
CA VAL A 192 -5.46 1.03 -30.80
C VAL A 192 -5.45 2.44 -30.24
N ASN A 193 -6.55 3.17 -30.46
CA ASN A 193 -6.82 4.47 -29.88
C ASN A 193 -7.57 4.30 -28.55
N HIS A 194 -7.03 4.89 -27.49
CA HIS A 194 -7.60 4.87 -26.14
C HIS A 194 -8.14 6.25 -25.79
N ILE A 195 -9.43 6.33 -25.43
CA ILE A 195 -10.13 7.57 -25.14
C ILE A 195 -10.37 7.67 -23.64
N PHE A 196 -9.81 8.71 -23.02
CA PHE A 196 -9.87 8.94 -21.60
C PHE A 196 -10.71 10.17 -21.26
N THR A 197 -11.51 10.07 -20.21
CA THR A 197 -12.33 11.18 -19.70
C THR A 197 -12.14 11.32 -18.20
N ARG A 198 -12.40 12.52 -17.68
CA ARG A 198 -12.30 12.76 -16.23
C ARG A 198 -13.26 11.84 -15.48
N SER A 199 -12.77 11.29 -14.39
CA SER A 199 -13.59 10.54 -13.45
C SER A 199 -14.14 11.44 -12.35
N VAL A 200 -15.16 10.97 -11.64
CA VAL A 200 -15.63 11.66 -10.44
C VAL A 200 -14.56 11.55 -9.33
N PRO A 201 -14.29 12.62 -8.58
CA PRO A 201 -13.24 12.61 -7.56
C PRO A 201 -13.60 11.71 -6.36
N PHE A 202 -12.57 11.23 -5.65
CA PHE A 202 -12.75 10.65 -4.33
C PHE A 202 -13.08 11.76 -3.32
N LEU A 203 -14.33 11.81 -2.85
CA LEU A 203 -14.78 12.78 -1.86
C LEU A 203 -14.35 12.32 -0.45
N HIS A 204 -13.44 13.06 0.18
CA HIS A 204 -13.21 12.98 1.63
C HIS A 204 -14.20 13.92 2.31
N SER A 205 -15.37 13.40 2.68
CA SER A 205 -16.45 14.23 3.26
C SER A 205 -16.31 14.34 4.77
N GLN A 206 -16.61 15.53 5.32
CA GLN A 206 -16.75 15.72 6.76
C GLN A 206 -17.92 14.86 7.31
N PRO A 207 -17.85 14.40 8.57
CA PRO A 207 -18.92 13.61 9.17
C PRO A 207 -20.24 14.40 9.17
N LEU A 208 -21.24 13.88 8.46
CA LEU A 208 -22.57 14.49 8.42
C LEU A 208 -23.35 14.10 9.67
N ILE A 209 -23.81 15.11 10.42
CA ILE A 209 -24.69 14.93 11.56
C ILE A 209 -26.13 14.92 11.05
N CYS A 210 -26.81 13.78 11.17
CA CYS A 210 -28.23 13.64 10.84
C CYS A 210 -29.09 13.98 12.06
N LYS A 211 -30.08 14.87 11.88
CA LYS A 211 -31.13 15.08 12.90
C LYS A 211 -32.27 14.11 12.64
N VAL A 212 -32.58 13.27 13.62
CA VAL A 212 -33.69 12.32 13.57
C VAL A 212 -34.69 12.68 14.66
N GLU A 213 -35.97 12.78 14.30
CA GLU A 213 -37.07 12.91 15.25
C GLU A 213 -37.47 11.50 15.71
N LEU A 214 -37.34 11.24 17.01
CA LEU A 214 -37.69 9.97 17.64
C LEU A 214 -38.56 10.28 18.86
N GLU A 215 -39.77 9.69 18.91
CA GLU A 215 -40.71 9.86 20.04
C GLU A 215 -41.07 11.34 20.37
N GLY A 216 -40.97 12.24 19.38
CA GLY A 216 -41.24 13.68 19.55
C GLY A 216 -40.02 14.54 19.93
N GLU A 217 -38.83 13.95 20.04
CA GLU A 217 -37.57 14.67 20.26
C GLU A 217 -36.60 14.57 19.09
N PHE A 218 -35.93 15.68 18.76
CA PHE A 218 -34.84 15.69 17.78
C PHE A 218 -33.51 15.27 18.41
N MET A 219 -32.92 14.20 17.89
CA MET A 219 -31.58 13.72 18.20
C MET A 219 -30.63 13.90 17.02
N SER A 220 -29.35 14.14 17.30
CA SER A 220 -28.30 14.25 16.28
C SER A 220 -27.44 12.99 16.30
N CYS A 221 -27.24 12.31 15.17
CA CYS A 221 -26.43 11.10 15.08
C CYS A 221 -25.43 11.19 13.91
N GLN A 222 -24.23 10.63 14.05
CA GLN A 222 -23.25 10.58 12.96
C GLN A 222 -23.52 9.41 12.01
N ILE A 223 -23.65 9.71 10.71
CA ILE A 223 -23.80 8.68 9.67
C ILE A 223 -22.41 8.09 9.36
N PRO A 224 -22.28 6.74 9.24
CA PRO A 224 -21.05 6.11 8.79
C PRO A 224 -20.56 6.70 7.46
N GLN A 225 -19.26 7.01 7.38
CA GLN A 225 -18.66 7.74 6.24
C GLN A 225 -18.97 7.10 4.87
N MET A 226 -19.05 5.77 4.82
CA MET A 226 -19.38 5.01 3.60
C MET A 226 -20.77 5.29 3.00
N PHE A 227 -21.69 5.88 3.77
CA PHE A 227 -23.06 6.18 3.33
C PHE A 227 -23.31 7.66 3.02
N LEU A 228 -22.36 8.55 3.28
CA LEU A 228 -22.55 9.99 3.20
C LEU A 228 -22.97 10.47 1.80
N ASP A 229 -22.35 9.92 0.76
CA ASP A 229 -22.64 10.22 -0.64
C ASP A 229 -23.85 9.43 -1.20
N LYS A 230 -24.39 8.47 -0.44
CA LYS A 230 -25.46 7.55 -0.87
C LYS A 230 -26.83 7.90 -0.28
N ILE A 231 -26.88 8.26 0.99
CA ILE A 231 -28.15 8.34 1.75
C ILE A 231 -29.13 9.38 1.19
N ASN A 232 -28.61 10.45 0.59
CA ASN A 232 -29.40 11.59 0.09
C ASN A 232 -29.64 11.55 -1.43
N ARG A 233 -29.37 10.43 -2.12
CA ARG A 233 -29.51 10.36 -3.58
C ARG A 233 -30.96 10.28 -4.08
N ASN A 234 -31.93 10.07 -3.18
CA ASN A 234 -33.37 10.11 -3.44
C ASN A 234 -33.82 9.35 -4.72
N PHE A 235 -33.39 8.10 -4.89
CA PHE A 235 -33.68 7.32 -6.10
C PHE A 235 -35.18 7.14 -6.34
N LEU A 236 -35.99 7.07 -5.29
CA LEU A 236 -37.45 6.88 -5.35
C LEU A 236 -38.23 8.21 -5.46
N GLY A 237 -37.56 9.36 -5.53
CA GLY A 237 -38.21 10.67 -5.60
C GLY A 237 -39.00 10.90 -6.88
N ILE A 238 -40.02 11.76 -6.83
CA ILE A 238 -40.99 12.03 -7.91
C ILE A 238 -40.35 12.54 -9.23
N ASN A 239 -39.15 13.12 -9.16
CA ASN A 239 -38.40 13.58 -10.34
C ASN A 239 -37.21 12.68 -10.70
N SER A 240 -36.99 11.59 -9.96
CA SER A 240 -35.89 10.67 -10.21
C SER A 240 -36.12 9.90 -11.51
N LYS A 241 -35.07 9.77 -12.32
CA LYS A 241 -35.04 8.95 -13.55
C LYS A 241 -34.30 7.62 -13.32
N HIS A 242 -34.06 7.27 -12.06
CA HIS A 242 -33.23 6.13 -11.70
C HIS A 242 -33.96 4.80 -11.96
N PRO A 243 -33.29 3.75 -12.48
CA PRO A 243 -33.91 2.45 -12.76
C PRO A 243 -34.66 1.83 -11.57
N VAL A 244 -34.14 2.01 -10.35
CA VAL A 244 -34.76 1.55 -9.09
C VAL A 244 -36.19 2.08 -8.93
N ARG A 245 -36.44 3.35 -9.27
CA ARG A 245 -37.78 3.92 -9.22
C ARG A 245 -38.68 3.35 -10.30
N THR A 246 -38.19 3.28 -11.53
CA THR A 246 -38.96 2.70 -12.65
C THR A 246 -39.43 1.29 -12.32
N ILE A 247 -38.56 0.47 -11.70
CA ILE A 247 -38.91 -0.88 -11.27
C ILE A 247 -39.93 -0.85 -10.13
N ASN A 248 -39.74 0.01 -9.13
CA ASN A 248 -40.70 0.17 -8.04
C ASN A 248 -42.11 0.56 -8.55
N GLU A 249 -42.19 1.51 -9.49
CA GLU A 249 -43.45 1.94 -10.08
C GLU A 249 -44.10 0.80 -10.88
N LYS A 250 -43.34 0.10 -11.73
CA LYS A 250 -43.86 -1.05 -12.49
C LYS A 250 -44.31 -2.22 -11.60
N LEU A 251 -43.60 -2.48 -10.49
CA LEU A 251 -43.98 -3.46 -9.47
C LEU A 251 -45.34 -3.12 -8.88
N ILE A 252 -45.50 -1.87 -8.43
CA ILE A 252 -46.74 -1.41 -7.81
C ILE A 252 -47.89 -1.43 -8.83
N ASP A 253 -47.68 -0.92 -10.03
CA ASP A 253 -48.70 -0.87 -11.08
C ASP A 253 -49.08 -2.27 -11.59
N GLY A 254 -48.11 -3.20 -11.64
CA GLY A 254 -48.32 -4.58 -12.02
C GLY A 254 -49.15 -5.35 -10.99
N LEU A 255 -48.80 -5.25 -9.70
CA LEU A 255 -49.59 -5.84 -8.61
C LEU A 255 -50.96 -5.16 -8.45
N GLY A 256 -51.07 -3.88 -8.82
CA GLY A 256 -52.31 -3.11 -8.87
C GLY A 256 -53.38 -3.66 -9.82
N ARG A 257 -53.01 -4.57 -10.73
CA ARG A 257 -53.97 -5.24 -11.62
C ARG A 257 -54.75 -6.36 -10.91
N SER A 258 -54.13 -6.98 -9.90
CA SER A 258 -54.70 -8.10 -9.14
C SER A 258 -55.18 -7.69 -7.75
N PHE A 259 -54.64 -6.61 -7.17
CA PHE A 259 -54.94 -6.14 -5.81
C PHE A 259 -55.21 -4.63 -5.77
N ALA A 260 -56.03 -4.18 -4.83
CA ALA A 260 -56.22 -2.75 -4.58
C ALA A 260 -55.01 -2.19 -3.83
N VAL A 261 -54.04 -1.64 -4.57
CA VAL A 261 -52.78 -1.17 -3.98
C VAL A 261 -52.92 0.21 -3.34
N GLN A 262 -52.69 0.29 -2.04
CA GLN A 262 -52.52 1.53 -1.31
C GLN A 262 -51.03 1.84 -1.19
N LYS A 263 -50.59 2.97 -1.76
CA LYS A 263 -49.23 3.48 -1.52
C LYS A 263 -49.22 4.19 -0.17
N ALA A 264 -48.38 3.76 0.75
CA ALA A 264 -48.14 4.52 1.97
C ALA A 264 -47.19 5.68 1.66
N ASN A 265 -47.70 6.91 1.78
CA ASN A 265 -46.85 8.09 1.87
C ASN A 265 -46.25 8.13 3.26
N SER A 266 -44.94 7.93 3.36
CA SER A 266 -44.31 7.94 4.68
C SER A 266 -42.81 8.12 4.60
N SER A 267 -42.41 9.29 5.07
CA SER A 267 -41.10 9.58 5.65
C SER A 267 -40.89 8.72 6.90
N PHE A 268 -40.72 7.41 6.73
CA PHE A 268 -40.32 6.56 7.86
C PHE A 268 -38.89 6.93 8.27
N PRO A 269 -38.60 7.05 9.58
CA PRO A 269 -37.26 7.31 10.09
C PRO A 269 -36.25 6.28 9.57
N LEU A 270 -35.04 6.72 9.21
CA LEU A 270 -33.95 5.83 8.82
C LEU A 270 -33.32 5.11 10.02
N VAL A 271 -33.41 5.74 11.19
CA VAL A 271 -32.92 5.22 12.47
C VAL A 271 -34.09 4.61 13.24
N PHE A 272 -33.86 3.44 13.81
CA PHE A 272 -34.83 2.71 14.62
C PHE A 272 -34.26 2.45 16.01
N LYS A 273 -35.14 2.39 17.02
CA LYS A 273 -34.78 2.12 18.42
C LYS A 273 -35.12 0.68 18.78
N ASP A 274 -34.16 -0.12 19.26
CA ASP A 274 -34.44 -1.47 19.78
C ASP A 274 -34.94 -1.39 21.23
N PRO A 275 -36.15 -1.88 21.55
CA PRO A 275 -36.62 -1.98 22.94
C PRO A 275 -35.94 -3.10 23.74
N SER A 276 -35.35 -4.10 23.06
CA SER A 276 -34.94 -5.38 23.66
C SER A 276 -33.44 -5.47 24.00
N ALA A 277 -32.63 -4.47 23.62
CA ALA A 277 -31.17 -4.41 23.83
C ALA A 277 -30.40 -5.69 23.43
N SER A 278 -30.99 -6.56 22.62
CA SER A 278 -30.33 -7.78 22.15
C SER A 278 -29.58 -7.47 20.85
N PRO A 279 -28.26 -7.73 20.77
CA PRO A 279 -27.45 -7.28 19.64
C PRO A 279 -27.81 -8.10 18.39
N SER A 280 -28.64 -7.53 17.51
CA SER A 280 -28.66 -7.95 16.12
C SER A 280 -27.26 -7.71 15.54
N SER A 281 -26.56 -8.82 15.28
CA SER A 281 -25.21 -8.91 14.69
C SER A 281 -24.98 -7.98 13.49
N ASP A 282 -26.02 -7.77 12.68
CA ASP A 282 -25.87 -7.35 11.28
C ASP A 282 -26.34 -5.90 11.03
N ALA A 283 -26.77 -5.19 12.08
CA ALA A 283 -27.18 -3.79 12.00
C ALA A 283 -26.01 -2.81 12.11
N PHE A 284 -26.14 -1.63 11.48
CA PHE A 284 -25.24 -0.50 11.66
C PHE A 284 -25.68 0.35 12.85
N TRP A 285 -24.98 0.21 13.96
CA TRP A 285 -25.21 1.00 15.17
C TRP A 285 -24.82 2.46 14.96
N MET A 286 -25.62 3.37 15.50
CA MET A 286 -25.43 4.82 15.39
C MET A 286 -24.94 5.36 16.73
N ILE A 287 -23.97 6.27 16.68
CA ILE A 287 -23.49 6.98 17.87
C ILE A 287 -24.27 8.31 17.98
N PRO A 288 -25.05 8.52 19.06
CA PRO A 288 -25.72 9.78 19.29
C PRO A 288 -24.69 10.87 19.64
N VAL A 289 -24.85 12.04 19.03
CA VAL A 289 -24.08 13.25 19.31
C VAL A 289 -24.80 13.98 20.45
N ALA A 290 -24.15 14.12 21.60
CA ALA A 290 -24.73 14.83 22.75
C ALA A 290 -25.17 16.26 22.35
N LYS A 291 -26.38 16.69 22.76
CA LYS A 291 -26.84 18.08 22.60
C LYS A 291 -25.89 18.98 23.40
N SER A 292 -24.96 19.66 22.73
CA SER A 292 -24.17 20.71 23.37
C SER A 292 -25.11 21.86 23.77
N ARG A 293 -25.04 22.25 25.04
CA ARG A 293 -25.52 23.56 25.51
C ARG A 293 -24.94 24.67 24.62
N PRO A 294 -25.66 25.78 24.40
CA PRO A 294 -25.11 26.91 23.68
C PRO A 294 -24.00 27.56 24.53
N GLU A 295 -22.87 27.81 23.87
CA GLU A 295 -21.74 28.68 24.27
C GLU A 295 -20.99 28.36 25.58
N ILE A 296 -19.87 27.64 25.47
CA ILE A 296 -18.65 27.95 26.24
C ILE A 296 -17.44 27.84 25.31
N LYS A 297 -16.66 28.92 25.25
CA LYS A 297 -15.38 29.04 24.53
C LYS A 297 -14.37 28.01 25.05
N SER A 298 -13.58 27.48 24.12
CA SER A 298 -12.26 26.83 24.30
C SER A 298 -11.77 26.64 25.74
N ALA A 299 -11.84 25.41 26.26
CA ALA A 299 -10.97 24.93 27.33
C ALA A 299 -10.98 23.40 27.33
N ALA A 300 -9.85 22.81 26.92
CA ALA A 300 -9.55 21.40 27.11
C ALA A 300 -9.03 21.24 28.56
N SER A 301 -9.77 20.51 29.37
CA SER A 301 -9.28 19.89 30.61
C SER A 301 -9.28 18.39 30.36
N LYS A 302 -8.11 17.78 30.49
CA LYS A 302 -7.90 16.33 30.49
C LYS A 302 -7.58 15.91 31.92
N ASN A 303 -8.18 14.78 32.28
CA ASN A 303 -7.78 13.82 33.33
C ASN A 303 -8.38 14.03 34.72
N ASP A 304 -9.46 13.30 34.96
CA ASP A 304 -9.54 12.44 36.15
C ASP A 304 -9.51 10.98 35.65
N PRO A 305 -8.56 10.13 36.08
CA PRO A 305 -8.49 8.72 35.70
C PRO A 305 -9.33 7.89 36.68
N GLY A 306 -10.64 7.86 36.46
CA GLY A 306 -11.56 7.08 37.27
C GLY A 306 -12.69 6.49 36.43
N THR A 307 -12.71 5.15 36.34
CA THR A 307 -13.85 4.33 35.87
C THR A 307 -14.39 4.65 34.48
N ASP A 308 -13.70 4.16 33.45
CA ASP A 308 -14.26 3.95 32.11
C ASP A 308 -15.16 2.69 32.07
N GLN A 309 -16.01 2.53 33.10
CA GLN A 309 -16.94 1.41 33.24
C GLN A 309 -18.41 1.77 32.91
N ASP A 310 -18.77 3.04 32.73
CA ASP A 310 -20.19 3.44 32.66
C ASP A 310 -20.70 4.08 31.35
N LEU A 311 -20.00 3.88 30.22
CA LEU A 311 -20.58 4.13 28.88
C LEU A 311 -20.94 2.84 28.12
N SER A 312 -20.71 1.67 28.72
CA SER A 312 -20.89 0.37 28.06
C SER A 312 -22.34 -0.14 28.00
N TRP A 313 -23.30 0.50 28.69
CA TRP A 313 -24.68 -0.02 28.79
C TRP A 313 -25.77 0.81 28.08
N THR A 314 -25.45 1.97 27.50
CA THR A 314 -26.41 2.78 26.72
C THR A 314 -26.16 2.81 25.21
N LEU A 315 -25.06 2.18 24.75
CA LEU A 315 -24.55 2.25 23.37
C LEU A 315 -25.23 1.31 22.35
N GLY A 316 -26.38 0.71 22.70
CA GLY A 316 -27.07 -0.31 21.90
C GLY A 316 -28.53 -0.01 21.59
N GLN A 317 -28.98 1.24 21.66
CA GLN A 317 -30.40 1.54 21.45
C GLN A 317 -30.76 1.94 20.02
N TYR A 318 -29.86 2.57 19.24
CA TYR A 318 -30.20 3.14 17.93
C TYR A 318 -29.36 2.56 16.79
N TYR A 319 -30.02 2.15 15.72
CA TYR A 319 -29.37 1.57 14.54
C TYR A 319 -30.07 2.00 13.24
N LEU A 320 -29.33 1.98 12.14
CA LEU A 320 -29.90 2.14 10.80
C LEU A 320 -30.76 0.91 10.48
N ARG A 321 -32.01 1.14 10.05
CA ARG A 321 -32.97 0.07 9.82
C ARG A 321 -32.47 -0.97 8.80
N PRO A 322 -32.45 -2.27 9.13
CA PRO A 322 -31.99 -3.33 8.24
C PRO A 322 -33.05 -3.80 7.25
N SER A 323 -34.33 -3.51 7.53
CA SER A 323 -35.46 -3.75 6.65
C SER A 323 -36.63 -2.84 7.07
N LEU A 324 -37.55 -2.56 6.15
CA LEU A 324 -38.84 -1.92 6.39
C LEU A 324 -39.77 -2.79 7.25
N LEU A 325 -39.51 -4.10 7.37
CA LEU A 325 -40.26 -5.01 8.23
C LEU A 325 -40.23 -4.62 9.71
N VAL A 326 -39.23 -3.82 10.15
CA VAL A 326 -39.19 -3.29 11.53
C VAL A 326 -40.41 -2.42 11.86
N PHE A 327 -41.08 -1.84 10.85
CA PHE A 327 -42.28 -1.03 11.02
C PHE A 327 -43.59 -1.82 10.90
N LEU A 328 -43.53 -3.13 10.64
CA LEU A 328 -44.71 -3.97 10.38
C LEU A 328 -45.75 -3.83 11.50
N HIS A 329 -45.31 -3.98 12.75
CA HIS A 329 -46.20 -3.87 13.92
C HIS A 329 -46.87 -2.50 14.04
N SER A 330 -46.11 -1.41 13.85
CA SER A 330 -46.64 -0.04 13.89
C SER A 330 -47.66 0.23 12.78
N ILE A 331 -47.39 -0.28 11.58
CA ILE A 331 -48.26 -0.13 10.41
C ILE A 331 -49.56 -0.93 10.61
N VAL A 332 -49.45 -2.17 11.09
CA VAL A 332 -50.61 -3.06 11.30
C VAL A 332 -51.53 -2.55 12.41
N LYS A 333 -51.00 -1.87 13.44
CA LYS A 333 -51.82 -1.26 14.50
C LYS A 333 -52.61 -0.01 14.07
N GLN A 334 -52.10 0.75 13.11
CA GLN A 334 -52.65 2.06 12.74
C GLN A 334 -53.67 2.00 11.58
N ARG A 335 -53.82 0.85 10.92
CA ARG A 335 -54.66 0.71 9.73
C ARG A 335 -55.53 -0.53 9.78
N ASP A 336 -56.79 -0.36 9.35
CA ASP A 336 -57.67 -1.48 9.07
C ASP A 336 -57.38 -2.03 7.67
N PHE A 337 -57.01 -3.31 7.59
CA PHE A 337 -56.76 -3.99 6.32
C PHE A 337 -58.02 -4.72 5.86
N SER A 338 -58.58 -4.27 4.73
CA SER A 338 -59.64 -5.02 4.04
C SER A 338 -59.03 -6.21 3.28
N PRO A 339 -59.73 -7.36 3.18
CA PRO A 339 -59.29 -8.47 2.32
C PRO A 339 -59.09 -7.99 0.88
N GLN A 340 -58.01 -8.44 0.20
CA GLN A 340 -57.57 -8.00 -1.14
C GLN A 340 -57.01 -6.58 -1.26
N SER A 341 -56.80 -5.87 -0.15
CA SER A 341 -55.98 -4.65 -0.15
C SER A 341 -54.49 -4.99 -0.01
N LEU A 342 -53.65 -4.32 -0.81
CA LEU A 342 -52.19 -4.47 -0.77
C LEU A 342 -51.55 -3.15 -0.39
N LEU A 343 -50.85 -3.10 0.75
CA LEU A 343 -50.10 -1.92 1.14
C LEU A 343 -48.69 -2.00 0.56
N ALA A 344 -48.28 -1.00 -0.23
CA ALA A 344 -46.94 -0.90 -0.78
C ALA A 344 -46.12 0.18 -0.06
N LEU A 345 -44.93 -0.20 0.37
CA LEU A 345 -43.96 0.63 1.09
C LEU A 345 -42.60 0.49 0.42
N SER A 346 -41.91 1.59 0.13
CA SER A 346 -40.59 1.53 -0.48
C SER A 346 -39.64 2.51 0.18
N GLY A 347 -38.38 2.10 0.41
CA GLY A 347 -37.41 2.96 1.10
C GLY A 347 -36.05 2.31 1.31
N LEU A 348 -35.10 3.10 1.82
CA LEU A 348 -33.73 2.64 2.11
C LEU A 348 -33.69 1.63 3.26
N ALA A 349 -32.80 0.64 3.17
CA ALA A 349 -32.45 -0.32 4.20
C ALA A 349 -30.92 -0.52 4.23
N PHE A 350 -30.37 -0.90 5.39
CA PHE A 350 -28.92 -0.97 5.64
C PHE A 350 -28.53 -2.27 6.33
N LYS A 351 -27.62 -3.05 5.75
CA LYS A 351 -27.21 -4.34 6.29
C LYS A 351 -25.70 -4.53 6.22
N LYS A 352 -25.08 -4.91 7.34
CA LYS A 352 -23.69 -5.38 7.33
C LYS A 352 -23.62 -6.67 6.53
N CYS A 353 -22.70 -6.72 5.58
CA CYS A 353 -22.54 -7.85 4.69
C CYS A 353 -21.08 -8.00 4.28
N LYS A 354 -20.72 -9.21 3.87
CA LYS A 354 -19.43 -9.47 3.21
C LYS A 354 -19.31 -8.57 1.97
N ILE A 355 -18.09 -8.15 1.67
CA ILE A 355 -17.80 -7.37 0.47
C ILE A 355 -18.02 -8.25 -0.74
N CYS A 356 -18.96 -7.84 -1.58
CA CYS A 356 -19.27 -8.46 -2.85
C CYS A 356 -19.84 -7.39 -3.79
N VAL A 357 -19.47 -7.41 -5.07
CA VAL A 357 -19.99 -6.49 -6.09
C VAL A 357 -21.47 -6.70 -6.39
N GLN A 358 -22.07 -7.79 -5.88
CA GLN A 358 -23.49 -8.09 -6.03
C GLN A 358 -24.30 -7.89 -4.74
N VAL A 359 -23.67 -7.60 -3.60
CA VAL A 359 -24.38 -7.41 -2.32
C VAL A 359 -24.09 -6.01 -1.78
N PRO A 360 -25.03 -5.07 -1.94
CA PRO A 360 -24.88 -3.72 -1.43
C PRO A 360 -25.18 -3.66 0.08
N PRO A 361 -24.41 -2.89 0.88
CA PRO A 361 -24.68 -2.67 2.30
C PRO A 361 -25.81 -1.64 2.54
N ILE A 362 -26.19 -0.89 1.51
CA ILE A 362 -27.31 0.05 1.45
C ILE A 362 -28.12 -0.25 0.19
N PHE A 363 -29.43 -0.43 0.32
CA PHE A 363 -30.30 -0.75 -0.81
C PHE A 363 -31.72 -0.23 -0.59
N HIS A 364 -32.53 -0.21 -1.63
CA HIS A 364 -33.95 0.10 -1.57
C HIS A 364 -34.74 -1.19 -1.48
N GLU A 365 -35.58 -1.28 -0.46
CA GLU A 365 -36.53 -2.36 -0.27
C GLU A 365 -37.92 -1.91 -0.69
N ALA A 366 -38.66 -2.77 -1.38
CA ALA A 366 -40.10 -2.68 -1.55
C ALA A 366 -40.77 -3.76 -0.69
N LEU A 367 -41.58 -3.33 0.26
CA LEU A 367 -42.36 -4.16 1.15
C LEU A 367 -43.85 -4.07 0.76
N PHE A 368 -44.43 -5.21 0.41
CA PHE A 368 -45.85 -5.36 0.15
C PHE A 368 -46.51 -6.16 1.27
N ILE A 369 -47.58 -5.62 1.85
CA ILE A 369 -48.34 -6.27 2.94
C ILE A 369 -49.76 -6.52 2.43
N CYS A 370 -50.16 -7.80 2.39
CA CYS A 370 -51.48 -8.24 1.96
C CYS A 370 -52.22 -8.91 3.12
N ALA A 371 -53.46 -8.53 3.36
CA ALA A 371 -54.35 -9.31 4.21
C ALA A 371 -54.91 -10.52 3.44
N LEU A 372 -54.84 -11.71 4.06
CA LEU A 372 -55.27 -12.98 3.48
C LEU A 372 -56.61 -13.42 4.06
N LYS A 373 -57.49 -13.98 3.21
CA LYS A 373 -58.66 -14.74 3.66
C LYS A 373 -58.23 -16.09 4.29
N GLU A 374 -59.10 -16.69 5.12
CA GLU A 374 -58.83 -17.96 5.79
C GLU A 374 -58.58 -19.13 4.81
N ASN A 375 -59.09 -19.05 3.57
CA ASN A 375 -59.04 -20.12 2.58
C ASN A 375 -57.70 -20.24 1.83
N GLY A 376 -56.77 -19.29 2.01
CA GLY A 376 -55.41 -19.35 1.44
C GLY A 376 -55.27 -18.99 -0.05
N GLU A 377 -56.35 -18.88 -0.82
CA GLU A 377 -56.34 -18.54 -2.26
C GLU A 377 -55.61 -17.23 -2.58
N ASP A 378 -55.79 -16.19 -1.76
CA ASP A 378 -55.16 -14.88 -1.96
C ASP A 378 -53.62 -14.95 -1.90
N ALA A 379 -53.06 -15.89 -1.12
CA ALA A 379 -51.61 -16.05 -0.99
C ALA A 379 -51.00 -16.65 -2.26
N GLN A 380 -51.69 -17.62 -2.87
CA GLN A 380 -51.28 -18.22 -4.12
C GLN A 380 -51.40 -17.22 -5.28
N LEU A 381 -52.50 -16.47 -5.35
CA LEU A 381 -52.69 -15.41 -6.34
C LEU A 381 -51.60 -14.32 -6.24
N LEU A 382 -51.19 -13.95 -5.02
CA LEU A 382 -50.10 -12.99 -4.80
C LEU A 382 -48.77 -13.53 -5.32
N MET A 383 -48.45 -14.81 -5.07
CA MET A 383 -47.24 -15.45 -5.57
C MET A 383 -47.22 -15.52 -7.10
N GLU A 384 -48.32 -15.95 -7.72
CA GLU A 384 -48.45 -16.04 -9.18
C GLU A 384 -48.38 -14.65 -9.85
N SER A 385 -49.07 -13.65 -9.28
CA SER A 385 -49.02 -12.27 -9.76
C SER A 385 -47.62 -11.68 -9.66
N LEU A 386 -46.91 -11.93 -8.55
CA LEU A 386 -45.54 -11.47 -8.36
C LEU A 386 -44.58 -12.12 -9.36
N VAL A 387 -44.61 -13.44 -9.51
CA VAL A 387 -43.74 -14.17 -10.45
C VAL A 387 -44.01 -13.75 -11.89
N GLY A 388 -45.28 -13.65 -12.29
CA GLY A 388 -45.65 -13.19 -13.63
C GLY A 388 -45.15 -11.77 -13.90
N MET A 389 -45.26 -10.87 -12.93
CA MET A 389 -44.77 -9.51 -13.03
C MET A 389 -43.23 -9.46 -13.11
N LEU A 390 -42.53 -10.26 -12.29
CA LEU A 390 -41.07 -10.30 -12.28
C LEU A 390 -40.52 -10.87 -13.61
N ASN A 391 -41.14 -11.92 -14.15
CA ASN A 391 -40.81 -12.45 -15.48
C ASN A 391 -41.08 -11.41 -16.59
N SER A 392 -42.13 -10.60 -16.47
CA SER A 392 -42.39 -9.50 -17.41
C SER A 392 -41.38 -8.36 -17.31
N LEU A 393 -40.83 -8.09 -16.12
CA LEU A 393 -39.79 -7.08 -15.92
C LEU A 393 -38.41 -7.56 -16.36
N LEU A 394 -38.18 -8.86 -16.28
CA LEU A 394 -36.90 -9.52 -16.49
C LEU A 394 -37.02 -10.57 -17.62
N PRO A 395 -37.30 -10.17 -18.87
CA PRO A 395 -37.58 -11.11 -19.96
C PRO A 395 -36.40 -12.01 -20.32
N SER A 396 -35.18 -11.69 -19.87
CA SER A 396 -33.95 -12.45 -20.10
C SER A 396 -33.49 -13.29 -18.90
N SER A 397 -34.33 -13.39 -17.85
CA SER A 397 -34.01 -14.08 -16.60
C SER A 397 -35.12 -15.04 -16.20
N ASP A 398 -34.77 -16.19 -15.61
CA ASP A 398 -35.77 -17.11 -15.06
C ASP A 398 -35.98 -16.80 -13.57
N VAL A 399 -37.22 -16.46 -13.19
CA VAL A 399 -37.63 -16.23 -11.80
C VAL A 399 -38.16 -17.53 -11.19
N LYS A 400 -37.67 -17.88 -9.99
CA LYS A 400 -38.10 -19.07 -9.24
C LYS A 400 -38.50 -18.71 -7.82
N LEU A 401 -39.47 -19.47 -7.29
CA LEU A 401 -39.83 -19.46 -5.87
C LEU A 401 -39.28 -20.74 -5.24
N ALA A 402 -38.29 -20.63 -4.38
CA ALA A 402 -37.74 -21.75 -3.63
C ALA A 402 -38.44 -21.88 -2.27
N SER A 403 -39.01 -23.05 -1.98
CA SER A 403 -39.57 -23.34 -0.65
C SER A 403 -38.45 -23.54 0.36
N LEU A 404 -38.50 -22.82 1.49
CA LEU A 404 -37.52 -22.94 2.57
C LEU A 404 -37.92 -24.11 3.50
N ASN A 405 -37.95 -25.33 2.96
CA ASN A 405 -38.28 -26.56 3.69
C ASN A 405 -37.02 -27.40 3.94
N GLN A 406 -36.08 -26.88 4.73
CA GLN A 406 -34.99 -27.61 5.40
C GLN A 406 -34.15 -26.58 6.17
N GLU A 407 -33.72 -26.91 7.39
CA GLU A 407 -32.71 -26.09 8.09
C GLU A 407 -31.49 -25.92 7.16
N PRO A 408 -31.02 -24.69 6.89
CA PRO A 408 -29.87 -24.51 6.01
C PRO A 408 -28.60 -24.95 6.75
N GLU A 409 -27.93 -25.99 6.25
CA GLU A 409 -26.59 -26.45 6.70
C GLU A 409 -25.45 -25.45 6.41
N SER A 410 -25.76 -24.19 6.10
CA SER A 410 -24.76 -23.11 6.03
C SER A 410 -25.06 -22.06 7.10
N SER A 411 -24.08 -21.83 7.97
CA SER A 411 -24.22 -20.99 9.18
C SER A 411 -24.41 -19.49 8.92
N GLU A 412 -24.77 -19.06 7.71
CA GLU A 412 -24.91 -17.65 7.33
C GLU A 412 -26.37 -17.15 7.27
N GLN A 413 -27.38 -18.01 7.51
CA GLN A 413 -28.81 -17.66 7.37
C GLN A 413 -29.61 -17.54 8.68
N LYS A 414 -28.98 -17.71 9.85
CA LYS A 414 -29.64 -17.43 11.14
C LYS A 414 -29.53 -15.95 11.51
N THR A 415 -30.23 -15.04 10.82
CA THR A 415 -30.55 -13.71 11.37
C THR A 415 -31.52 -12.96 10.45
N PHE A 416 -32.81 -13.16 10.67
CA PHE A 416 -33.79 -12.10 10.49
C PHE A 416 -34.54 -12.01 11.81
N LEU A 417 -34.83 -10.79 12.26
CA LEU A 417 -35.76 -10.42 13.34
C LEU A 417 -35.05 -10.00 14.66
N PRO A 418 -34.98 -8.68 14.96
CA PRO A 418 -34.30 -8.12 16.13
C PRO A 418 -35.17 -8.07 17.40
N SER A 419 -36.20 -8.90 17.55
CA SER A 419 -36.95 -8.95 18.81
C SER A 419 -37.68 -10.29 19.00
N PRO A 420 -37.91 -10.73 20.26
CA PRO A 420 -38.73 -11.91 20.61
C PRO A 420 -40.13 -11.90 20.00
N GLU A 421 -40.70 -10.73 19.71
CA GLU A 421 -42.07 -10.57 19.17
C GLU A 421 -42.14 -10.75 17.65
N LEU A 422 -41.03 -10.51 16.94
CA LEU A 422 -40.93 -10.68 15.49
C LEU A 422 -40.64 -12.13 15.06
N PHE A 423 -40.30 -13.04 15.99
CA PHE A 423 -40.14 -14.50 15.77
C PHE A 423 -41.38 -15.21 15.19
N LEU A 424 -42.51 -14.50 15.02
CA LEU A 424 -43.72 -14.99 14.34
C LEU A 424 -43.63 -14.96 12.80
N LEU A 425 -42.60 -14.33 12.23
CA LEU A 425 -42.33 -14.30 10.78
C LEU A 425 -41.53 -15.54 10.35
N ASN A 426 -42.20 -16.62 9.98
CA ASN A 426 -41.56 -17.76 9.30
C ASN A 426 -41.51 -17.48 7.78
N PRO A 427 -40.34 -17.19 7.19
CA PRO A 427 -40.21 -17.05 5.74
C PRO A 427 -40.54 -18.40 5.10
N LYS A 428 -41.54 -18.42 4.22
CA LYS A 428 -41.99 -19.66 3.57
C LYS A 428 -41.31 -19.86 2.22
N HIS A 429 -41.05 -18.78 1.50
CA HIS A 429 -40.45 -18.83 0.17
C HIS A 429 -39.38 -17.75 -0.01
N ALA A 430 -38.28 -18.13 -0.65
CA ALA A 430 -37.28 -17.21 -1.18
C ALA A 430 -37.59 -16.90 -2.65
N VAL A 431 -37.49 -15.63 -3.04
CA VAL A 431 -37.61 -15.18 -4.42
C VAL A 431 -36.22 -15.15 -5.02
N THR A 432 -35.94 -16.04 -5.98
CA THR A 432 -34.66 -16.10 -6.68
C THR A 432 -34.82 -15.74 -8.15
N VAL A 433 -33.82 -15.05 -8.69
CA VAL A 433 -33.75 -14.65 -10.09
C VAL A 433 -32.45 -15.18 -10.67
N SER A 434 -32.54 -16.00 -11.71
CA SER A 434 -31.37 -16.48 -12.44
C SER A 434 -31.19 -15.68 -13.72
N CYS A 435 -30.08 -14.96 -13.83
CA CYS A 435 -29.80 -14.12 -15.00
C CYS A 435 -28.76 -14.78 -15.90
N GLN A 436 -29.02 -14.78 -17.21
CA GLN A 436 -28.04 -15.15 -18.23
C GLN A 436 -27.30 -13.89 -18.68
N GLY A 437 -25.96 -13.91 -18.74
CA GLY A 437 -25.17 -12.80 -19.30
C GLY A 437 -24.21 -12.07 -18.36
N PHE A 438 -24.02 -12.52 -17.11
CA PHE A 438 -22.85 -12.12 -16.35
C PHE A 438 -21.65 -12.98 -16.80
N ASP A 439 -20.45 -12.39 -16.90
CA ASP A 439 -19.20 -12.97 -17.47
C ASP A 439 -18.72 -14.31 -16.85
N SER A 440 -19.49 -14.92 -15.94
CA SER A 440 -19.15 -16.13 -15.17
C SER A 440 -20.26 -17.21 -15.16
N GLY A 441 -21.18 -17.20 -16.13
CA GLY A 441 -22.27 -18.19 -16.24
C GLY A 441 -23.56 -17.78 -15.52
N PRO A 442 -24.60 -18.64 -15.50
CA PRO A 442 -25.87 -18.32 -14.86
C PRO A 442 -25.68 -18.16 -13.35
N LYS A 443 -25.95 -16.95 -12.83
CA LYS A 443 -25.91 -16.64 -11.40
C LYS A 443 -27.32 -16.50 -10.86
N GLU A 444 -27.58 -17.16 -9.75
CA GLU A 444 -28.85 -17.08 -9.02
C GLU A 444 -28.75 -16.00 -7.94
N PHE A 445 -29.62 -15.01 -8.02
CA PHE A 445 -29.71 -13.89 -7.09
C PHE A 445 -30.91 -14.05 -6.18
N HIS A 446 -30.69 -14.02 -4.88
CA HIS A 446 -31.78 -13.93 -3.90
C HIS A 446 -32.28 -12.48 -3.82
N VAL A 447 -33.38 -12.17 -4.50
CA VAL A 447 -33.89 -10.79 -4.62
C VAL A 447 -34.94 -10.44 -3.56
N GLY A 448 -35.44 -11.40 -2.78
CA GLY A 448 -36.44 -11.11 -1.75
C GLY A 448 -37.02 -12.33 -1.06
N THR A 449 -37.93 -12.12 -0.13
CA THR A 449 -38.60 -13.18 0.65
C THR A 449 -40.11 -12.96 0.71
N ILE A 450 -40.84 -14.07 0.85
CA ILE A 450 -42.28 -14.07 1.12
C ILE A 450 -42.50 -14.77 2.46
N SER A 451 -43.05 -14.01 3.40
CA SER A 451 -43.31 -14.45 4.77
C SER A 451 -44.79 -14.33 5.10
N THR A 452 -45.34 -15.31 5.81
CA THR A 452 -46.73 -15.23 6.31
C THR A 452 -46.72 -14.99 7.81
N VAL A 453 -47.46 -13.97 8.25
CA VAL A 453 -47.57 -13.58 9.66
C VAL A 453 -48.99 -13.87 10.14
N ARG A 454 -49.09 -14.48 11.31
CA ARG A 454 -50.36 -14.55 12.04
C ARG A 454 -50.46 -13.34 12.96
N TRP A 455 -51.43 -12.47 12.71
CA TRP A 455 -51.70 -11.32 13.56
C TRP A 455 -52.90 -11.61 14.46
N GLN A 456 -52.72 -11.43 15.77
CA GLN A 456 -53.77 -11.63 16.79
C GLN A 456 -54.03 -10.33 17.56
N PRO A 457 -54.82 -9.39 17.00
CA PRO A 457 -55.41 -8.30 17.78
C PRO A 457 -56.61 -8.81 18.60
N PRO A 458 -57.08 -8.06 19.61
CA PRO A 458 -58.15 -8.48 20.52
C PRO A 458 -59.51 -8.79 19.86
N SER A 459 -59.74 -8.36 18.61
CA SER A 459 -61.07 -8.35 17.98
C SER A 459 -61.24 -9.16 16.68
N VAL A 460 -60.18 -9.48 15.91
CA VAL A 460 -60.28 -10.27 14.64
C VAL A 460 -59.00 -11.07 14.40
N ARG A 461 -59.09 -12.38 14.10
CA ARG A 461 -57.93 -13.16 13.61
C ARG A 461 -57.73 -12.89 12.13
N GLN A 462 -56.55 -12.43 11.72
CA GLN A 462 -56.24 -12.16 10.31
C GLN A 462 -54.84 -12.66 9.96
N ASN A 463 -54.74 -13.45 8.88
CA ASN A 463 -53.45 -13.88 8.32
C ASN A 463 -52.96 -12.80 7.36
N MET A 464 -51.65 -12.53 7.35
CA MET A 464 -51.04 -11.55 6.45
C MET A 464 -49.88 -12.18 5.67
N ALA A 465 -49.72 -11.80 4.40
CA ALA A 465 -48.53 -12.08 3.61
C ALA A 465 -47.70 -10.81 3.48
N CYS A 466 -46.40 -10.91 3.76
CA CYS A 466 -45.41 -9.87 3.58
C CYS A 466 -44.44 -10.30 2.49
N VAL A 467 -44.30 -9.49 1.44
CA VAL A 467 -43.31 -9.67 0.37
C VAL A 467 -42.27 -8.57 0.50
N SER A 468 -41.02 -8.92 0.76
CA SER A 468 -39.89 -8.00 0.79
C SER A 468 -39.02 -8.24 -0.43
N LEU A 469 -38.77 -7.20 -1.24
CA LEU A 469 -37.96 -7.26 -2.46
C LEU A 469 -36.85 -6.20 -2.43
N ASN A 470 -35.66 -6.58 -2.85
CA ASN A 470 -34.53 -5.68 -3.06
C ASN A 470 -34.60 -5.08 -4.47
N LEU A 471 -35.01 -3.81 -4.55
CA LEU A 471 -35.20 -3.09 -5.81
C LEU A 471 -33.88 -2.85 -6.55
N ASP A 472 -32.77 -2.70 -5.84
CA ASP A 472 -31.45 -2.48 -6.42
C ASP A 472 -30.96 -3.74 -7.16
N LEU A 473 -31.13 -4.92 -6.58
CA LEU A 473 -30.82 -6.18 -7.25
C LEU A 473 -31.69 -6.40 -8.48
N LEU A 474 -32.99 -6.10 -8.38
CA LEU A 474 -33.90 -6.16 -9.53
C LEU A 474 -33.47 -5.17 -10.63
N ALA A 475 -33.03 -3.95 -10.27
CA ALA A 475 -32.50 -2.97 -11.21
C ALA A 475 -31.21 -3.43 -11.88
N MET A 476 -30.32 -4.06 -11.13
CA MET A 476 -29.11 -4.65 -11.67
C MET A 476 -29.43 -5.76 -12.68
N CYS A 477 -30.36 -6.66 -12.35
CA CYS A 477 -30.80 -7.73 -13.25
C CYS A 477 -31.46 -7.16 -14.52
N ALA A 478 -32.38 -6.20 -14.39
CA ALA A 478 -33.12 -5.62 -15.51
C ALA A 478 -32.24 -4.81 -16.47
N CYS A 479 -31.20 -4.17 -15.95
CA CYS A 479 -30.32 -3.28 -16.73
C CYS A 479 -28.97 -3.94 -17.09
N GLY A 480 -28.73 -5.20 -16.71
CA GLY A 480 -27.44 -5.86 -16.96
C GLY A 480 -26.25 -5.24 -16.23
N ILE A 481 -26.47 -4.69 -15.03
CA ILE A 481 -25.39 -4.06 -14.23
C ILE A 481 -24.76 -5.11 -13.32
N SER A 482 -23.44 -5.34 -13.47
CA SER A 482 -22.69 -6.38 -12.75
C SER A 482 -22.13 -5.95 -11.40
N ASP A 483 -22.11 -4.66 -11.13
CA ASP A 483 -21.55 -4.06 -9.91
C ASP A 483 -22.53 -3.03 -9.33
N TRP A 484 -23.03 -3.27 -8.11
CA TRP A 484 -24.00 -2.37 -7.48
C TRP A 484 -23.43 -0.95 -7.31
N ARG A 485 -22.11 -0.79 -7.20
CA ARG A 485 -21.49 0.53 -7.04
C ARG A 485 -21.68 1.40 -8.28
N MET A 486 -21.80 0.78 -9.46
CA MET A 486 -22.15 1.48 -10.70
C MET A 486 -23.61 1.96 -10.68
N LEU A 487 -24.54 1.16 -10.17
CA LEU A 487 -25.92 1.62 -9.94
C LEU A 487 -25.95 2.83 -8.99
N TRP A 488 -25.02 2.88 -8.03
CA TRP A 488 -24.87 3.96 -7.06
C TRP A 488 -23.87 5.05 -7.45
N THR A 489 -23.44 5.14 -8.72
CA THR A 489 -22.50 6.20 -9.14
C THR A 489 -23.18 7.57 -9.25
N PRO A 490 -22.54 8.66 -8.77
CA PRO A 490 -23.01 10.04 -8.99
C PRO A 490 -22.79 10.54 -10.42
N ASP A 491 -22.08 9.78 -11.26
CA ASP A 491 -21.73 10.20 -12.62
C ASP A 491 -22.97 10.37 -13.52
N GLU A 492 -23.08 11.53 -14.17
CA GLU A 492 -24.20 11.84 -15.07
C GLU A 492 -24.25 10.90 -16.28
N ARG A 493 -23.12 10.33 -16.72
CA ARG A 493 -23.07 9.37 -17.84
C ARG A 493 -23.92 8.14 -17.57
N PHE A 494 -24.04 7.72 -16.31
CA PHE A 494 -24.96 6.66 -15.91
C PHE A 494 -26.42 7.11 -16.08
N ALA A 495 -26.79 8.22 -15.45
CA ALA A 495 -28.17 8.70 -15.42
C ALA A 495 -28.73 9.03 -16.82
N ARG A 496 -27.89 9.49 -17.75
CA ARG A 496 -28.29 9.81 -19.13
C ARG A 496 -28.79 8.58 -19.92
N GLN A 497 -28.27 7.39 -19.63
CA GLN A 497 -28.65 6.14 -20.32
C GLN A 497 -30.08 5.68 -19.99
N PHE A 498 -30.64 6.11 -18.86
CA PHE A 498 -31.99 5.73 -18.40
C PHE A 498 -33.00 6.89 -18.49
N SER A 499 -32.67 7.92 -19.27
CA SER A 499 -33.54 9.08 -19.44
C SER A 499 -34.90 8.70 -20.06
N GLY A 500 -35.98 9.25 -19.50
CA GLY A 500 -37.35 8.96 -19.95
C GLY A 500 -37.96 7.67 -19.40
N GLY A 501 -37.39 7.07 -18.35
CA GLY A 501 -37.99 5.93 -17.63
C GLY A 501 -37.94 4.60 -18.38
N ARG A 502 -37.15 4.51 -19.45
CA ARG A 502 -36.95 3.26 -20.19
C ARG A 502 -35.87 2.42 -19.49
N LEU A 503 -36.17 1.15 -19.26
CA LEU A 503 -35.18 0.16 -18.83
C LEU A 503 -34.48 -0.36 -20.09
N GLY A 504 -33.15 -0.32 -20.10
CA GLY A 504 -32.31 -0.81 -21.18
C GLY A 504 -31.01 -1.37 -20.62
N LEU A 505 -30.25 -2.11 -21.44
CA LEU A 505 -28.95 -2.63 -21.02
C LEU A 505 -27.95 -1.49 -20.84
N PHE A 506 -27.31 -1.46 -19.66
CA PHE A 506 -26.29 -0.50 -19.30
C PHE A 506 -25.02 -0.71 -20.13
N GLN A 507 -24.49 0.37 -20.70
CA GLN A 507 -23.18 0.39 -21.33
C GLN A 507 -22.16 1.04 -20.41
N SER A 508 -21.12 0.31 -20.02
CA SER A 508 -20.08 0.85 -19.14
C SER A 508 -19.33 1.99 -19.83
N PHE A 509 -19.22 3.14 -19.15
CA PHE A 509 -18.37 4.26 -19.56
C PHE A 509 -16.97 4.21 -18.91
N SER A 510 -16.69 3.15 -18.13
CA SER A 510 -15.40 2.88 -17.50
C SER A 510 -14.95 1.48 -17.94
N LEU A 511 -14.00 1.45 -18.86
CA LEU A 511 -13.49 0.26 -19.50
C LEU A 511 -12.18 -0.18 -18.85
N HIS A 512 -12.06 -1.47 -18.54
CA HIS A 512 -10.85 -2.08 -17.98
C HIS A 512 -10.22 -1.32 -16.80
N PRO A 513 -10.99 -0.97 -15.74
CA PRO A 513 -10.45 -0.22 -14.60
C PRO A 513 -9.28 -0.96 -13.92
N PRO A 514 -8.25 -0.24 -13.45
CA PRO A 514 -7.10 -0.83 -12.76
C PRO A 514 -7.51 -1.66 -11.55
N THR A 515 -6.76 -2.74 -11.30
CA THR A 515 -6.99 -3.64 -10.17
C THR A 515 -5.71 -3.83 -9.38
N TYR A 516 -5.77 -3.57 -8.08
CA TYR A 516 -4.63 -3.73 -7.16
C TYR A 516 -4.95 -4.78 -6.11
N VAL A 517 -4.00 -5.66 -5.84
CA VAL A 517 -4.16 -6.76 -4.89
C VAL A 517 -3.19 -6.58 -3.74
N HIS A 518 -3.70 -6.63 -2.52
CA HIS A 518 -2.91 -6.52 -1.30
C HIS A 518 -3.30 -7.63 -0.32
N ASP A 519 -2.29 -8.25 0.27
CA ASP A 519 -2.48 -9.22 1.34
C ASP A 519 -2.26 -8.55 2.71
N ILE A 520 -3.05 -8.96 3.70
CA ILE A 520 -2.94 -8.53 5.08
C ILE A 520 -3.00 -9.74 6.00
N SER A 521 -2.04 -9.82 6.93
CA SER A 521 -1.99 -10.86 7.94
C SER A 521 -2.03 -10.22 9.33
N PHE A 522 -2.76 -10.82 10.26
CA PHE A 522 -2.87 -10.31 11.63
C PHE A 522 -3.16 -11.43 12.64
N TRP A 523 -2.77 -11.21 13.88
CA TRP A 523 -3.04 -12.10 15.01
C TRP A 523 -4.33 -11.70 15.73
N LEU A 524 -5.17 -12.69 16.03
CA LEU A 524 -6.37 -12.52 16.82
C LEU A 524 -6.02 -12.54 18.32
N PRO A 525 -6.57 -11.60 19.13
CA PRO A 525 -6.34 -11.55 20.57
C PRO A 525 -6.97 -12.74 21.31
N GLU A 526 -8.19 -13.15 20.95
CA GLU A 526 -8.88 -14.36 21.45
C GLU A 526 -9.80 -14.94 20.36
N ALA A 527 -9.90 -16.27 20.25
CA ALA A 527 -10.59 -16.92 19.13
C ALA A 527 -12.13 -16.77 19.12
N GLU A 528 -12.76 -16.39 20.23
CA GLU A 528 -14.22 -16.41 20.38
C GLU A 528 -14.94 -15.10 19.98
N THR A 529 -14.20 -14.02 19.67
CA THR A 529 -14.81 -12.69 19.44
C THR A 529 -14.71 -12.15 18.02
N PHE A 530 -13.92 -12.76 17.13
CA PHE A 530 -13.76 -12.28 15.75
C PHE A 530 -14.93 -12.69 14.85
N ARG A 531 -15.62 -11.71 14.26
CA ARG A 531 -16.58 -11.94 13.18
C ARG A 531 -16.05 -11.36 11.87
N GLU A 532 -15.95 -12.20 10.84
CA GLU A 532 -15.45 -11.80 9.52
C GLU A 532 -16.20 -10.59 8.91
N VAL A 533 -17.50 -10.46 9.18
CA VAL A 533 -18.32 -9.32 8.74
C VAL A 533 -17.79 -7.97 9.27
N GLN A 534 -17.13 -7.95 10.44
CA GLN A 534 -16.50 -6.74 10.97
C GLN A 534 -15.29 -6.32 10.13
N LEU A 535 -14.44 -7.27 9.73
CA LEU A 535 -13.33 -7.03 8.79
C LEU A 535 -13.84 -6.41 7.49
N HIS A 536 -14.90 -6.99 6.91
CA HIS A 536 -15.51 -6.43 5.70
C HIS A 536 -16.08 -5.03 5.90
N THR A 537 -16.69 -4.75 7.06
CA THR A 537 -17.23 -3.43 7.38
C THR A 537 -16.11 -2.38 7.47
N ILE A 538 -15.01 -2.71 8.15
CA ILE A 538 -13.83 -1.84 8.26
C ILE A 538 -13.16 -1.66 6.89
N ALA A 539 -13.04 -2.72 6.11
CA ALA A 539 -12.49 -2.66 4.75
C ALA A 539 -13.32 -1.75 3.83
N ARG A 540 -14.66 -1.76 3.90
CA ARG A 540 -15.50 -0.80 3.14
C ARG A 540 -15.25 0.63 3.58
N HIS A 541 -15.10 0.87 4.89
CA HIS A 541 -14.84 2.19 5.45
C HIS A 541 -13.51 2.76 4.98
N ALA A 542 -12.39 2.06 5.26
CA ALA A 542 -11.04 2.52 4.94
C ALA A 542 -10.76 2.61 3.42
N SER A 543 -11.49 1.84 2.61
CA SER A 543 -11.30 1.84 1.15
C SER A 543 -12.31 2.67 0.37
N LEU A 544 -13.25 3.36 1.03
CA LEU A 544 -14.33 4.11 0.38
C LEU A 544 -15.09 3.26 -0.67
N ASP A 545 -15.45 2.03 -0.30
CA ASP A 545 -16.08 1.00 -1.16
C ASP A 545 -15.27 0.57 -2.40
N THR A 546 -13.96 0.84 -2.47
CA THR A 546 -13.13 0.39 -3.61
C THR A 546 -12.74 -1.09 -3.54
N VAL A 547 -12.76 -1.72 -2.36
CA VAL A 547 -12.52 -3.17 -2.25
C VAL A 547 -13.69 -3.94 -2.86
N THR A 548 -13.39 -4.86 -3.77
CA THR A 548 -14.38 -5.66 -4.52
C THR A 548 -14.50 -7.09 -4.00
N SER A 549 -13.42 -7.59 -3.39
CA SER A 549 -13.32 -8.94 -2.87
C SER A 549 -12.34 -8.97 -1.70
N VAL A 550 -12.67 -9.76 -0.68
CA VAL A 550 -11.82 -10.10 0.46
C VAL A 550 -11.87 -11.62 0.57
N GLN A 551 -10.70 -12.27 0.48
CA GLN A 551 -10.59 -13.73 0.46
C GLN A 551 -9.65 -14.20 1.55
N LEU A 552 -10.08 -15.14 2.39
CA LEU A 552 -9.18 -15.79 3.35
C LEU A 552 -8.21 -16.70 2.56
N LEU A 553 -6.91 -16.45 2.69
CA LEU A 553 -5.87 -17.25 2.05
C LEU A 553 -5.31 -18.32 2.99
N ASP A 554 -5.08 -17.96 4.25
CA ASP A 554 -4.38 -18.82 5.20
C ASP A 554 -4.86 -18.58 6.64
N CYS A 555 -4.84 -19.65 7.44
CA CYS A 555 -5.17 -19.66 8.86
C CYS A 555 -4.16 -20.53 9.60
N PHE A 556 -3.36 -19.90 10.45
CA PHE A 556 -2.26 -20.56 11.16
C PHE A 556 -2.44 -20.46 12.67
N ARG A 557 -2.19 -21.55 13.41
CA ARG A 557 -2.23 -21.60 14.87
C ARG A 557 -0.88 -22.06 15.42
N LEU A 558 -0.33 -21.33 16.39
CA LEU A 558 0.92 -21.69 17.06
C LEU A 558 0.71 -22.86 18.04
N PRO A 559 1.48 -23.96 17.94
CA PRO A 559 1.46 -25.02 18.94
C PRO A 559 2.23 -24.60 20.20
N GLY A 560 1.61 -24.71 21.39
CA GLY A 560 2.34 -24.69 22.68
C GLY A 560 2.46 -23.34 23.42
N ALA A 561 1.94 -22.24 22.88
CA ALA A 561 1.69 -20.98 23.61
C ALA A 561 0.20 -20.65 23.58
N ALA A 562 -0.25 -19.63 24.33
CA ALA A 562 -1.65 -19.17 24.36
C ALA A 562 -2.28 -19.13 22.94
N PRO A 563 -3.58 -19.44 22.76
CA PRO A 563 -4.17 -19.75 21.45
C PRO A 563 -4.30 -18.52 20.55
N THR A 564 -3.18 -18.02 20.02
CA THR A 564 -3.15 -16.94 19.03
C THR A 564 -3.29 -17.52 17.63
N THR A 565 -4.42 -17.24 16.98
CA THR A 565 -4.68 -17.59 15.58
C THR A 565 -4.24 -16.44 14.68
N SER A 566 -3.43 -16.72 13.65
CA SER A 566 -3.11 -15.78 12.58
C SER A 566 -4.04 -16.02 11.39
N LEU A 567 -4.63 -14.96 10.86
CA LEU A 567 -5.39 -15.00 9.61
C LEU A 567 -4.67 -14.18 8.54
N CYS A 568 -4.70 -14.64 7.29
CA CYS A 568 -4.20 -13.93 6.12
C CYS A 568 -5.32 -13.74 5.10
N TYR A 569 -5.60 -12.49 4.75
CA TYR A 569 -6.63 -12.11 3.80
C TYR A 569 -6.04 -11.40 2.58
N ARG A 570 -6.57 -11.71 1.40
CA ARG A 570 -6.32 -11.00 0.14
C ARG A 570 -7.45 -10.04 -0.16
N LEU A 571 -7.11 -8.77 -0.33
CA LEU A 571 -8.02 -7.71 -0.71
C LEU A 571 -7.76 -7.27 -2.14
N THR A 572 -8.83 -7.17 -2.93
CA THR A 572 -8.78 -6.67 -4.31
C THR A 572 -9.42 -5.29 -4.38
N TYR A 573 -8.63 -4.27 -4.72
CA TYR A 573 -9.04 -2.88 -4.86
C TYR A 573 -9.30 -2.55 -6.33
N ARG A 574 -10.51 -2.08 -6.64
CA ARG A 574 -10.92 -1.62 -7.96
C ARG A 574 -12.18 -0.75 -7.86
N SER A 575 -12.13 0.43 -8.47
CA SER A 575 -13.32 1.28 -8.66
C SER A 575 -13.94 1.05 -10.04
N CYS A 576 -15.27 1.11 -10.14
CA CYS A 576 -16.00 0.98 -11.40
C CYS A 576 -16.27 2.32 -12.10
N ASP A 577 -16.17 3.45 -11.38
CA ASP A 577 -16.55 4.78 -11.85
C ASP A 577 -15.49 5.87 -11.57
N LYS A 578 -14.50 5.58 -10.71
CA LYS A 578 -13.42 6.49 -10.32
C LYS A 578 -12.07 5.98 -10.82
N ALA A 579 -11.19 6.92 -11.14
CA ALA A 579 -9.80 6.65 -11.47
C ALA A 579 -8.99 6.27 -10.22
N LEU A 580 -8.91 4.97 -9.91
CA LEU A 580 -8.11 4.50 -8.77
C LEU A 580 -6.64 4.33 -9.16
N SER A 581 -5.78 5.17 -8.60
CA SER A 581 -4.34 5.08 -8.77
C SER A 581 -3.69 4.11 -7.78
N ARG A 582 -2.47 3.64 -8.11
CA ARG A 582 -1.68 2.77 -7.25
C ARG A 582 -1.33 3.41 -5.89
N PRO A 583 -0.89 4.70 -5.81
CA PRO A 583 -0.65 5.36 -4.53
C PRO A 583 -1.90 5.44 -3.66
N GLN A 584 -3.08 5.71 -4.26
CA GLN A 584 -4.34 5.76 -3.52
C GLN A 584 -4.72 4.39 -2.93
N ALA A 585 -4.64 3.31 -3.73
CA ALA A 585 -4.91 1.97 -3.24
C ALA A 585 -3.95 1.56 -2.11
N ALA A 586 -2.68 1.93 -2.22
CA ALA A 586 -1.69 1.70 -1.16
C ALA A 586 -1.99 2.49 0.13
N ALA A 587 -2.43 3.75 0.01
CA ALA A 587 -2.85 4.57 1.15
C ALA A 587 -4.08 3.97 1.85
N MET A 588 -5.11 3.58 1.09
CA MET A 588 -6.30 2.88 1.63
C MET A 588 -5.94 1.57 2.34
N GLN A 589 -4.97 0.82 1.81
CA GLN A 589 -4.46 -0.40 2.46
C GLN A 589 -3.73 -0.11 3.78
N MET A 590 -3.04 1.04 3.89
CA MET A 590 -2.42 1.46 5.15
C MET A 590 -3.46 1.88 6.18
N GLU A 591 -4.44 2.70 5.77
CA GLU A 591 -5.58 3.09 6.63
C GLU A 591 -6.33 1.86 7.14
N LEU A 592 -6.57 0.86 6.29
CA LEU A 592 -7.17 -0.41 6.70
C LEU A 592 -6.37 -1.11 7.82
N ARG A 593 -5.03 -1.12 7.73
CA ARG A 593 -4.18 -1.75 8.76
C ARG A 593 -4.30 -1.02 10.10
N GLU A 594 -4.38 0.30 10.08
CA GLU A 594 -4.56 1.10 11.29
C GLU A 594 -5.95 0.89 11.89
N GLU A 595 -6.99 0.94 11.07
CA GLU A 595 -8.37 0.76 11.49
C GLU A 595 -8.67 -0.64 12.03
N LEU A 596 -8.03 -1.68 11.49
CA LEU A 596 -8.14 -3.03 12.04
C LEU A 596 -7.52 -3.14 13.44
N GLN A 597 -6.34 -2.57 13.64
CA GLN A 597 -5.69 -2.53 14.96
C GLN A 597 -6.55 -1.73 15.96
N ARG A 598 -7.11 -0.60 15.52
CA ARG A 598 -7.96 0.26 16.35
C ARG A 598 -9.29 -0.38 16.72
N CYS A 599 -10.01 -0.93 15.75
CA CYS A 599 -11.38 -1.42 15.93
C CYS A 599 -11.46 -2.87 16.44
N LEU A 600 -10.56 -3.74 15.98
CA LEU A 600 -10.58 -5.17 16.33
C LEU A 600 -9.51 -5.56 17.34
N ARG A 601 -8.62 -4.63 17.72
CA ARG A 601 -7.49 -4.88 18.64
C ARG A 601 -6.60 -6.04 18.18
N VAL A 602 -6.54 -6.28 16.86
CA VAL A 602 -5.68 -7.29 16.25
C VAL A 602 -4.25 -6.75 16.12
N VAL A 603 -3.26 -7.63 16.10
CA VAL A 603 -1.87 -7.25 15.86
C VAL A 603 -1.51 -7.56 14.41
N VAL A 604 -1.40 -6.52 13.58
CA VAL A 604 -1.05 -6.70 12.16
C VAL A 604 0.39 -7.20 12.03
N ARG A 605 0.56 -8.30 11.31
CA ARG A 605 1.87 -8.83 10.93
C ARG A 605 2.41 -7.93 9.84
N SER A 606 3.40 -7.13 10.17
CA SER A 606 4.03 -6.21 9.22
C SER A 606 4.68 -7.01 8.09
N SER A 607 4.17 -6.83 6.86
CA SER A 607 5.02 -6.94 5.68
C SER A 607 5.73 -5.59 5.54
N GLY A 608 7.06 -5.60 5.64
CA GLY A 608 7.88 -4.40 5.81
C GLY A 608 7.54 -3.27 4.83
N THR A 609 6.97 -2.18 5.34
CA THR A 609 6.94 -0.89 4.67
C THR A 609 8.08 -0.03 5.23
N LYS A 610 9.04 0.27 4.37
CA LYS A 610 10.33 0.92 4.65
C LYS A 610 10.21 2.43 4.89
N ALA A 611 9.34 2.87 5.79
CA ALA A 611 9.16 4.30 6.09
C ALA A 611 9.83 4.77 7.41
N GLY A 612 10.41 3.86 8.19
CA GLY A 612 11.03 4.21 9.48
C GLY A 612 12.35 3.51 9.78
N HIS A 613 13.01 2.90 8.78
CA HIS A 613 14.31 2.29 8.99
C HIS A 613 15.42 3.28 8.65
N VAL A 614 16.32 3.53 9.60
CA VAL A 614 17.66 4.07 9.34
C VAL A 614 18.25 3.29 8.17
N TRP A 615 18.73 4.00 7.14
CA TRP A 615 19.27 3.38 5.94
C TRP A 615 20.37 2.38 6.30
N ALA A 616 20.11 1.11 6.03
CA ALA A 616 21.10 0.05 6.00
C ALA A 616 21.13 -0.50 4.57
N PRO A 617 22.31 -0.72 3.97
CA PRO A 617 22.37 -1.27 2.63
C PRO A 617 21.72 -2.66 2.63
N GLU A 618 20.72 -2.85 1.78
CA GLU A 618 20.14 -4.17 1.53
C GLU A 618 21.25 -5.15 1.12
N GLY A 619 21.08 -6.44 1.37
CA GLY A 619 22.07 -7.46 0.98
C GLY A 619 22.51 -7.34 -0.48
N SER A 620 21.60 -6.93 -1.38
CA SER A 620 21.91 -6.66 -2.79
C SER A 620 22.82 -5.43 -3.01
N THR A 621 22.70 -4.40 -2.17
CA THR A 621 23.52 -3.19 -2.20
C THR A 621 24.88 -3.46 -1.57
N ALA A 622 24.91 -4.13 -0.42
CA ALA A 622 26.15 -4.59 0.21
C ALA A 622 26.96 -5.49 -0.75
N PHE A 623 26.29 -6.44 -1.42
CA PHE A 623 26.88 -7.30 -2.43
C PHE A 623 27.49 -6.50 -3.60
N LYS A 624 26.76 -5.52 -4.14
CA LYS A 624 27.26 -4.65 -5.23
C LYS A 624 28.44 -3.79 -4.79
N CYS A 625 28.45 -3.28 -3.56
CA CYS A 625 29.56 -2.50 -3.04
C CYS A 625 30.80 -3.39 -2.86
N LEU A 626 30.64 -4.57 -2.25
CA LEU A 626 31.74 -5.52 -2.02
C LEU A 626 32.33 -6.05 -3.34
N ILE A 627 31.48 -6.42 -4.31
CA ILE A 627 31.96 -6.90 -5.61
C ILE A 627 32.68 -5.80 -6.39
N SER A 628 32.19 -4.55 -6.31
CA SER A 628 32.83 -3.40 -6.96
C SER A 628 34.20 -3.10 -6.36
N ALA A 629 34.30 -3.09 -5.02
CA ALA A 629 35.57 -2.90 -4.32
C ALA A 629 36.59 -4.00 -4.68
N ARG A 630 36.14 -5.27 -4.75
CA ARG A 630 37.00 -6.39 -5.14
C ARG A 630 37.41 -6.35 -6.61
N PHE A 631 36.53 -5.92 -7.51
CA PHE A 631 36.86 -5.72 -8.92
C PHE A 631 37.87 -4.58 -9.10
N CYS A 632 37.71 -3.47 -8.36
CA CYS A 632 38.70 -2.40 -8.34
C CYS A 632 40.06 -2.87 -7.80
N ALA A 633 40.08 -3.64 -6.70
CA ALA A 633 41.32 -4.21 -6.18
C ALA A 633 42.00 -5.15 -7.18
N ALA A 634 41.24 -6.00 -7.89
CA ALA A 634 41.79 -6.89 -8.92
C ALA A 634 42.39 -6.15 -10.12
N LEU A 635 41.89 -4.95 -10.44
CA LEU A 635 42.39 -4.13 -11.55
C LEU A 635 43.54 -3.20 -11.17
N LEU A 636 43.61 -2.76 -9.91
CA LEU A 636 44.48 -1.66 -9.47
C LEU A 636 45.53 -2.09 -8.45
N SER A 637 45.40 -3.26 -7.82
CA SER A 637 46.40 -3.74 -6.87
C SER A 637 47.62 -4.25 -7.61
N ASN A 638 48.79 -3.68 -7.31
CA ASN A 638 50.06 -4.24 -7.74
C ASN A 638 50.28 -5.58 -7.03
N ILE A 639 50.91 -6.53 -7.73
CA ILE A 639 51.36 -7.79 -7.14
C ILE A 639 52.44 -7.46 -6.11
N SER A 640 52.09 -7.54 -4.83
CA SER A 640 52.96 -7.18 -3.71
C SER A 640 53.87 -8.32 -3.26
N ASP A 641 53.50 -9.57 -3.57
CA ASP A 641 54.24 -10.78 -3.20
C ASP A 641 54.55 -11.63 -4.45
N CYS A 642 55.79 -11.54 -4.91
CA CYS A 642 56.26 -12.28 -6.08
C CYS A 642 56.42 -13.78 -5.80
N ASP A 643 56.68 -14.20 -4.55
CA ASP A 643 56.88 -15.61 -4.20
C ASP A 643 55.56 -16.37 -4.27
N GLU A 644 54.50 -15.82 -3.67
CA GLU A 644 53.14 -16.38 -3.77
C GLU A 644 52.68 -16.47 -5.23
N THR A 645 52.90 -15.41 -5.99
CA THR A 645 52.55 -15.37 -7.42
C THR A 645 53.27 -16.48 -8.19
N PHE A 646 54.57 -16.63 -8.00
CA PHE A 646 55.37 -17.64 -8.68
C PHE A 646 54.96 -19.06 -8.28
N ASN A 647 54.60 -19.28 -7.00
CA ASN A 647 54.08 -20.55 -6.48
C ASN A 647 52.80 -21.02 -7.19
N TYR A 648 51.95 -20.12 -7.70
CA TYR A 648 50.75 -20.52 -8.44
C TYR A 648 50.97 -20.55 -9.97
N TRP A 649 51.68 -19.58 -10.55
CA TRP A 649 51.80 -19.46 -12.01
C TRP A 649 52.70 -20.52 -12.65
N GLU A 650 53.79 -20.93 -12.01
CA GLU A 650 54.72 -21.90 -12.59
C GLU A 650 54.19 -23.34 -12.56
N PRO A 651 53.63 -23.83 -11.43
CA PRO A 651 52.90 -25.10 -11.42
C PRO A 651 51.67 -25.09 -12.35
N MET A 652 50.97 -23.97 -12.48
CA MET A 652 49.89 -23.79 -13.47
C MET A 652 50.42 -23.94 -14.89
N HIS A 653 51.54 -23.28 -15.22
CA HIS A 653 52.17 -23.34 -16.53
C HIS A 653 52.62 -24.77 -16.85
N TYR A 654 53.17 -25.51 -15.87
CA TYR A 654 53.46 -26.94 -16.00
C TYR A 654 52.19 -27.76 -16.30
N LEU A 655 51.11 -27.51 -15.55
CA LEU A 655 49.85 -28.22 -15.76
C LEU A 655 49.24 -27.96 -17.14
N VAL A 656 49.35 -26.75 -17.69
CA VAL A 656 48.76 -26.37 -18.99
C VAL A 656 49.66 -26.74 -20.17
N TYR A 657 50.96 -26.47 -20.07
CA TYR A 657 51.90 -26.55 -21.20
C TYR A 657 52.93 -27.68 -21.07
N GLY A 658 52.90 -28.45 -19.98
CA GLY A 658 53.85 -29.54 -19.72
C GLY A 658 55.26 -29.09 -19.34
N LYS A 659 55.49 -27.78 -19.17
CA LYS A 659 56.77 -27.17 -18.76
C LYS A 659 56.51 -26.06 -17.73
N GLY A 660 57.37 -25.89 -16.74
CA GLY A 660 57.23 -24.88 -15.70
C GLY A 660 58.16 -25.19 -14.53
N PHE A 661 58.38 -24.23 -13.64
CA PHE A 661 59.20 -24.43 -12.45
C PHE A 661 58.39 -25.04 -11.30
N GLN A 662 58.97 -26.03 -10.62
CA GLN A 662 58.39 -26.58 -9.39
C GLN A 662 58.96 -25.80 -8.20
N THR A 663 58.08 -25.25 -7.36
CA THR A 663 58.48 -24.65 -6.10
C THR A 663 58.56 -25.71 -5.00
N TRP A 664 59.32 -25.42 -3.95
CA TRP A 664 59.51 -26.36 -2.83
C TRP A 664 58.18 -26.66 -2.10
N GLU A 665 57.26 -25.70 -2.05
CA GLU A 665 55.94 -25.86 -1.44
C GLU A 665 55.04 -26.87 -2.17
N TYR A 666 55.26 -27.00 -3.49
CA TYR A 666 54.63 -27.96 -4.41
C TYR A 666 55.49 -29.22 -4.64
N SER A 667 56.58 -29.39 -3.88
CA SER A 667 57.36 -30.63 -3.86
C SER A 667 56.57 -31.73 -3.16
N PRO A 668 56.53 -32.97 -3.69
CA PRO A 668 55.94 -34.12 -3.01
C PRO A 668 56.56 -34.42 -1.64
N VAL A 669 57.75 -33.90 -1.33
CA VAL A 669 58.38 -34.04 0.00
C VAL A 669 57.55 -33.28 1.04
N TYR A 670 57.24 -32.01 0.78
CA TYR A 670 56.58 -31.11 1.74
C TYR A 670 55.06 -31.04 1.54
N ALA A 671 54.60 -30.95 0.28
CA ALA A 671 53.19 -30.97 -0.11
C ALA A 671 52.28 -30.07 0.76
N ILE A 672 52.69 -28.81 0.93
CA ILE A 672 51.99 -27.82 1.77
C ILE A 672 51.00 -26.96 0.97
N ARG A 673 51.03 -27.02 -0.37
CA ARG A 673 50.07 -26.35 -1.25
C ARG A 673 49.15 -27.34 -1.97
N SER A 674 47.93 -26.91 -2.28
CA SER A 674 46.94 -27.74 -2.97
C SER A 674 47.05 -27.57 -4.50
N TYR A 675 47.04 -28.70 -5.22
CA TYR A 675 46.86 -28.76 -6.68
C TYR A 675 45.40 -28.65 -7.10
N ALA A 676 44.43 -28.83 -6.19
CA ALA A 676 43.01 -28.74 -6.51
C ALA A 676 42.62 -27.40 -7.15
N TYR A 677 43.11 -26.28 -6.61
CA TYR A 677 42.90 -24.94 -7.18
C TYR A 677 43.48 -24.82 -8.60
N LEU A 678 44.68 -25.35 -8.81
CA LEU A 678 45.36 -25.34 -10.10
C LEU A 678 44.67 -26.28 -11.11
N ALA A 679 44.13 -27.42 -10.69
CA ALA A 679 43.41 -28.32 -11.58
C ALA A 679 42.13 -27.67 -12.12
N VAL A 680 41.40 -26.92 -11.29
CA VAL A 680 40.26 -26.11 -11.71
C VAL A 680 40.70 -25.02 -12.68
N CYS A 681 41.73 -24.25 -12.34
CA CYS A 681 42.22 -23.18 -13.22
C CYS A 681 42.73 -23.71 -14.57
N LYS A 682 43.38 -24.88 -14.60
CA LYS A 682 43.80 -25.57 -15.84
C LYS A 682 42.61 -25.91 -16.72
N LYS A 683 41.53 -26.45 -16.14
CA LYS A 683 40.34 -26.91 -16.89
C LYS A 683 39.55 -25.75 -17.50
N PHE A 684 39.59 -24.57 -16.87
CA PHE A 684 38.76 -23.42 -17.24
C PHE A 684 39.55 -22.17 -17.67
N GLY A 685 40.87 -22.31 -17.90
CA GLY A 685 41.85 -21.22 -18.05
C GLY A 685 41.61 -20.16 -19.14
N LEU A 686 40.68 -20.36 -20.09
CA LEU A 686 40.26 -19.32 -21.06
C LEU A 686 39.14 -18.40 -20.54
N HIS A 687 38.57 -18.72 -19.38
CA HIS A 687 37.47 -17.98 -18.75
C HIS A 687 37.79 -17.57 -17.31
N VAL A 688 39.09 -17.36 -17.00
CA VAL A 688 39.60 -16.99 -15.66
C VAL A 688 38.87 -15.78 -15.07
N SER A 689 38.53 -14.79 -15.89
CA SER A 689 37.75 -13.61 -15.47
C SER A 689 36.30 -13.94 -15.09
N ARG A 690 35.66 -14.94 -15.73
CA ARG A 690 34.28 -15.37 -15.43
C ARG A 690 34.21 -16.31 -14.21
N LEU A 691 35.27 -17.05 -13.94
CA LEU A 691 35.36 -17.97 -12.80
C LEU A 691 35.87 -17.29 -11.53
N MET A 692 36.77 -16.31 -11.65
CA MET A 692 37.10 -15.41 -10.54
C MET A 692 35.86 -14.61 -10.13
N LEU A 693 35.03 -14.19 -11.10
CA LEU A 693 33.70 -13.63 -10.84
C LEU A 693 32.76 -14.67 -10.20
N ALA A 694 32.68 -15.91 -10.69
CA ALA A 694 31.85 -16.96 -10.08
C ALA A 694 32.31 -17.34 -8.67
N PHE A 695 33.62 -17.35 -8.38
CA PHE A 695 34.18 -17.66 -7.07
C PHE A 695 34.08 -16.47 -6.10
N LEU A 696 34.19 -15.23 -6.58
CA LEU A 696 33.84 -14.02 -5.83
C LEU A 696 32.33 -13.97 -5.53
N ILE A 697 31.48 -14.38 -6.48
CA ILE A 697 30.02 -14.52 -6.28
C ILE A 697 29.70 -15.68 -5.35
N LEU A 698 30.42 -16.81 -5.40
CA LEU A 698 30.22 -17.96 -4.51
C LEU A 698 30.80 -17.73 -3.11
N SER A 699 31.92 -17.03 -2.96
CA SER A 699 32.46 -16.66 -1.63
C SER A 699 31.65 -15.56 -0.97
N THR A 700 31.20 -14.56 -1.73
CA THR A 700 30.24 -13.55 -1.25
C THR A 700 28.85 -14.18 -1.06
N GLY A 701 28.46 -15.14 -1.89
CA GLY A 701 27.23 -15.92 -1.77
C GLY A 701 27.25 -16.89 -0.60
N MET A 702 28.40 -17.48 -0.26
CA MET A 702 28.62 -18.24 0.97
C MET A 702 28.64 -17.31 2.19
N PHE A 703 29.07 -16.06 2.05
CA PHE A 703 29.04 -15.05 3.11
C PHE A 703 27.60 -14.56 3.37
N CYS A 704 26.83 -14.30 2.30
CA CYS A 704 25.40 -13.93 2.37
C CYS A 704 24.52 -15.12 2.79
N SER A 705 24.82 -16.33 2.28
CA SER A 705 24.17 -17.57 2.72
C SER A 705 24.57 -17.89 4.16
N ALA A 706 25.82 -17.73 4.59
CA ALA A 706 26.16 -17.92 6.01
C ALA A 706 25.44 -16.92 6.93
N SER A 707 25.09 -15.72 6.45
CA SER A 707 24.24 -14.79 7.20
C SER A 707 22.73 -15.09 7.13
N GLU A 708 22.25 -15.80 6.10
CA GLU A 708 20.81 -16.11 5.89
C GLU A 708 20.43 -17.60 6.14
N THR A 709 21.37 -18.55 6.14
CA THR A 709 21.13 -20.01 6.13
C THR A 709 21.72 -20.78 7.31
N VAL A 710 22.30 -20.09 8.31
CA VAL A 710 22.64 -20.72 9.60
C VAL A 710 21.39 -21.07 10.42
N GLU A 711 20.20 -20.72 9.93
CA GLU A 711 18.94 -21.19 10.51
C GLU A 711 18.70 -22.70 10.34
N GLU A 712 19.32 -23.43 9.37
CA GLU A 712 18.94 -24.85 9.15
C GLU A 712 20.01 -25.92 8.86
N PHE A 713 21.30 -25.63 8.59
CA PHE A 713 22.23 -26.71 8.20
C PHE A 713 23.56 -26.74 8.96
N PRO A 714 24.01 -27.92 9.48
CA PRO A 714 25.32 -28.04 10.10
C PRO A 714 26.42 -27.90 9.04
N ALA A 715 27.45 -27.11 9.34
CA ALA A 715 28.64 -26.82 8.51
C ALA A 715 29.33 -28.07 7.90
N VAL A 716 29.04 -29.26 8.44
CA VAL A 716 29.45 -30.58 7.95
C VAL A 716 28.96 -30.86 6.51
N VAL A 717 27.80 -30.33 6.10
CA VAL A 717 27.19 -30.63 4.78
C VAL A 717 27.89 -29.90 3.63
N LEU A 718 28.53 -28.75 3.88
CA LEU A 718 29.29 -27.99 2.87
C LEU A 718 30.78 -28.33 2.83
N GLY A 719 31.38 -28.75 3.95
CA GLY A 719 32.81 -29.06 4.03
C GLY A 719 33.23 -30.40 3.39
N VAL A 720 32.35 -31.40 3.43
CA VAL A 720 32.63 -32.74 2.88
C VAL A 720 32.68 -32.76 1.34
N PRO A 721 31.73 -32.12 0.62
CA PRO A 721 31.75 -32.07 -0.85
C PRO A 721 32.93 -31.30 -1.45
N THR A 722 33.53 -30.36 -0.71
CA THR A 722 34.73 -29.61 -1.16
C THR A 722 36.03 -30.24 -0.69
N GLY A 723 36.07 -30.77 0.53
CA GLY A 723 37.28 -31.36 1.12
C GLY A 723 37.69 -32.68 0.49
N VAL A 724 36.72 -33.58 0.20
CA VAL A 724 37.02 -34.90 -0.37
C VAL A 724 37.62 -34.81 -1.78
N PRO A 725 37.06 -34.02 -2.73
CA PRO A 725 37.69 -33.84 -4.04
C PRO A 725 39.06 -33.17 -3.96
N MET A 726 39.26 -32.20 -3.07
CA MET A 726 40.54 -31.53 -2.88
C MET A 726 41.63 -32.54 -2.46
N VAL A 727 41.36 -33.36 -1.43
CA VAL A 727 42.29 -34.40 -0.97
C VAL A 727 42.56 -35.42 -2.07
N ALA A 728 41.54 -35.82 -2.85
CA ALA A 728 41.71 -36.75 -3.96
C ALA A 728 42.60 -36.19 -5.08
N ILE A 729 42.39 -34.93 -5.48
CA ILE A 729 43.19 -34.27 -6.53
C ILE A 729 44.63 -34.07 -6.05
N ASP A 730 44.81 -33.58 -4.82
CA ASP A 730 46.14 -33.35 -4.26
C ASP A 730 46.91 -34.67 -4.14
N SER A 731 46.25 -35.72 -3.64
CA SER A 731 46.89 -37.02 -3.48
C SER A 731 47.28 -37.65 -4.82
N HIS A 732 46.49 -37.40 -5.87
CA HIS A 732 46.81 -37.84 -7.23
C HIS A 732 48.06 -37.12 -7.77
N HIS A 733 48.15 -35.80 -7.62
CA HIS A 733 49.29 -35.03 -8.13
C HIS A 733 50.58 -35.24 -7.33
N TYR A 734 50.47 -35.46 -6.01
CA TYR A 734 51.63 -35.72 -5.16
C TYR A 734 52.05 -37.19 -5.11
N GLY A 735 51.23 -38.11 -5.65
CA GLY A 735 51.52 -39.55 -5.64
C GLY A 735 51.48 -40.20 -4.24
N LYS A 736 50.96 -39.50 -3.23
CA LYS A 736 50.79 -39.97 -1.85
C LYS A 736 49.55 -39.34 -1.24
N LEU A 737 49.00 -39.90 -0.17
CA LEU A 737 47.87 -39.28 0.53
C LEU A 737 48.30 -37.92 1.11
N VAL A 738 47.65 -36.83 0.68
CA VAL A 738 47.98 -35.46 1.10
C VAL A 738 46.71 -34.71 1.53
N VAL A 739 46.77 -34.11 2.72
CA VAL A 739 45.82 -33.10 3.18
C VAL A 739 46.59 -31.78 3.32
N ALA A 740 46.69 -31.02 2.22
CA ALA A 740 47.54 -29.83 2.16
C ALA A 740 47.23 -28.79 3.27
N PRO A 741 45.96 -28.48 3.61
CA PRO A 741 45.64 -27.57 4.73
C PRO A 741 46.06 -28.09 6.11
N LEU A 742 46.21 -29.40 6.31
CA LEU A 742 46.75 -29.94 7.55
C LEU A 742 48.27 -29.83 7.57
N ASN A 743 48.93 -30.11 6.45
CA ASN A 743 50.38 -30.03 6.32
C ASN A 743 50.89 -28.59 6.52
N ILE A 744 50.18 -27.57 6.03
CA ILE A 744 50.54 -26.17 6.25
C ILE A 744 50.42 -25.76 7.73
N ILE A 745 49.43 -26.28 8.46
CA ILE A 745 49.30 -26.06 9.91
C ILE A 745 50.43 -26.77 10.66
N LEU A 746 50.66 -28.04 10.34
CA LEU A 746 51.74 -28.83 10.96
C LEU A 746 53.11 -28.20 10.73
N TYR A 747 53.36 -27.69 9.53
CA TYR A 747 54.60 -27.00 9.20
C TYR A 747 54.76 -25.68 9.98
N ASN A 748 53.76 -24.78 9.92
CA ASN A 748 53.89 -23.44 10.50
C ASN A 748 53.73 -23.38 12.02
N VAL A 749 53.01 -24.32 12.64
CA VAL A 749 52.71 -24.29 14.09
C VAL A 749 53.56 -25.26 14.89
N PHE A 750 53.92 -26.42 14.31
CA PHE A 750 54.51 -27.52 15.06
C PHE A 750 55.98 -27.83 14.69
N THR A 751 56.59 -27.10 13.75
CA THR A 751 58.02 -27.25 13.44
C THR A 751 58.86 -26.11 14.03
N PRO A 752 60.12 -26.36 14.42
CA PRO A 752 60.99 -25.35 15.01
C PRO A 752 61.59 -24.35 14.01
N HIS A 753 61.49 -24.59 12.69
CA HIS A 753 62.06 -23.73 11.65
C HIS A 753 61.03 -23.02 10.77
N GLY A 754 59.79 -23.52 10.71
CA GLY A 754 58.70 -22.85 9.99
C GLY A 754 58.41 -21.43 10.49
N PRO A 755 58.31 -21.21 11.82
CA PRO A 755 57.91 -19.92 12.39
C PRO A 755 58.90 -18.76 12.30
N ASP A 756 60.12 -18.97 11.82
CA ASP A 756 61.19 -17.95 11.86
C ASP A 756 61.79 -17.70 10.46
N LEU A 757 61.25 -18.35 9.42
CA LEU A 757 61.86 -18.42 8.08
C LEU A 757 62.03 -17.03 7.42
N TYR A 758 61.11 -16.10 7.68
CA TYR A 758 61.10 -14.74 7.13
C TYR A 758 61.31 -13.64 8.20
N GLY A 759 61.78 -14.01 9.41
CA GLY A 759 61.96 -13.10 10.54
C GLY A 759 60.75 -13.02 11.48
N THR A 760 60.92 -12.34 12.62
CA THR A 760 59.89 -12.22 13.67
C THR A 760 59.57 -10.77 13.97
N GLU A 761 58.30 -10.50 14.29
CA GLU A 761 57.76 -9.17 14.52
C GLU A 761 57.19 -9.07 15.95
N PRO A 762 57.13 -7.87 16.58
CA PRO A 762 56.67 -7.72 17.96
C PRO A 762 55.20 -8.14 18.11
N TRP A 763 54.76 -8.43 19.35
CA TRP A 763 53.40 -8.92 19.62
C TRP A 763 52.28 -8.02 19.05
N SER A 764 52.56 -6.72 18.92
CA SER A 764 51.62 -5.72 18.40
C SER A 764 51.40 -5.80 16.89
N PHE A 765 52.19 -6.53 16.12
CA PHE A 765 52.14 -6.53 14.66
C PHE A 765 50.75 -6.86 14.09
N TYR A 766 50.14 -7.97 14.52
CA TYR A 766 48.82 -8.37 14.00
C TYR A 766 47.71 -7.42 14.45
N PHE A 767 47.84 -6.81 15.64
CA PHE A 767 46.91 -5.81 16.12
C PHE A 767 47.01 -4.51 15.32
N ILE A 768 48.24 -4.03 15.07
CA ILE A 768 48.51 -2.85 14.25
C ILE A 768 48.03 -3.08 12.82
N ASN A 769 48.34 -4.22 12.21
CA ASN A 769 47.86 -4.55 10.86
C ASN A 769 46.35 -4.70 10.80
N GLY A 770 45.72 -5.32 11.79
CA GLY A 770 44.26 -5.40 11.88
C GLY A 770 43.62 -4.01 11.97
N PHE A 771 44.19 -3.12 12.78
CA PHE A 771 43.72 -1.75 12.92
C PHE A 771 43.99 -0.90 11.66
N LEU A 772 45.15 -1.03 11.01
CA LEU A 772 45.44 -0.29 9.78
C LEU A 772 44.51 -0.72 8.63
N ASN A 773 44.20 -2.01 8.53
CA ASN A 773 43.33 -2.53 7.47
C ASN A 773 41.83 -2.26 7.71
N PHE A 774 41.36 -2.34 8.97
CA PHE A 774 39.92 -2.29 9.29
C PHE A 774 39.51 -1.15 10.23
N ASN A 775 40.45 -0.32 10.69
CA ASN A 775 40.22 0.83 11.57
C ASN A 775 39.35 0.48 12.78
N VAL A 776 38.33 1.30 13.06
CA VAL A 776 37.37 1.09 14.15
C VAL A 776 36.61 -0.24 14.03
N ALA A 777 36.40 -0.75 12.81
CA ALA A 777 35.73 -2.03 12.61
C ALA A 777 36.52 -3.21 13.21
N PHE A 778 37.86 -3.12 13.26
CA PHE A 778 38.69 -4.12 13.94
C PHE A 778 38.41 -4.15 15.45
N ILE A 779 38.31 -2.98 16.08
CA ILE A 779 38.03 -2.85 17.51
C ILE A 779 36.62 -3.38 17.81
N LEU A 780 35.64 -3.02 16.99
CA LEU A 780 34.27 -3.54 17.10
C LEU A 780 34.21 -5.05 16.90
N ALA A 781 35.04 -5.60 16.01
CA ALA A 781 35.13 -7.04 15.80
C ALA A 781 35.65 -7.77 17.05
N LEU A 782 36.69 -7.25 17.70
CA LEU A 782 37.21 -7.80 18.95
C LEU A 782 36.17 -7.70 20.08
N LEU A 783 35.39 -6.62 20.10
CA LEU A 783 34.35 -6.38 21.11
C LEU A 783 33.03 -7.13 20.84
N ALA A 784 32.84 -7.75 19.67
CA ALA A 784 31.59 -8.38 19.29
C ALA A 784 31.12 -9.44 20.30
N LEU A 785 31.98 -10.40 20.64
CA LEU A 785 31.68 -11.45 21.62
C LEU A 785 31.41 -10.89 23.04
N PRO A 786 32.28 -10.06 23.65
CA PRO A 786 31.99 -9.52 24.98
C PRO A 786 30.75 -8.62 25.00
N LEU A 787 30.47 -7.84 23.95
CA LEU A 787 29.25 -7.04 23.85
C LEU A 787 28.01 -7.95 23.78
N THR A 788 28.03 -9.00 22.97
CA THR A 788 26.90 -9.94 22.88
C THR A 788 26.68 -10.76 24.16
N CYS A 789 27.74 -11.20 24.85
CA CYS A 789 27.62 -11.86 26.16
C CYS A 789 27.09 -10.91 27.25
N LEU A 790 27.55 -9.66 27.27
CA LEU A 790 27.01 -8.61 28.15
C LEU A 790 25.52 -8.37 27.85
N MET A 791 25.12 -8.38 26.57
CA MET A 791 23.72 -8.27 26.16
C MET A 791 22.87 -9.41 26.72
N GLU A 792 23.30 -10.66 26.62
CA GLU A 792 22.57 -11.82 27.19
C GLU A 792 22.41 -11.69 28.70
N SER A 793 23.47 -11.29 29.42
CA SER A 793 23.44 -11.12 30.88
C SER A 793 22.52 -9.99 31.33
N LEU A 794 22.53 -8.83 30.64
CA LEU A 794 21.66 -7.69 30.95
C LEU A 794 20.19 -7.91 30.52
N LEU A 795 19.94 -8.65 29.44
CA LEU A 795 18.59 -8.92 28.93
C LEU A 795 17.86 -10.07 29.66
N GLN A 796 18.58 -10.98 30.32
CA GLN A 796 17.95 -11.96 31.22
C GLN A 796 17.13 -11.29 32.34
N LYS A 797 17.46 -10.04 32.73
CA LYS A 797 16.65 -9.23 33.65
C LYS A 797 15.32 -8.73 33.06
N PHE A 798 15.16 -8.68 31.74
CA PHE A 798 14.03 -8.04 31.04
C PHE A 798 13.07 -8.99 30.29
N ARG A 799 13.18 -10.32 30.47
CA ARG A 799 12.26 -11.33 29.87
C ARG A 799 11.90 -11.09 28.39
N VAL A 800 12.89 -10.85 27.53
CA VAL A 800 12.68 -10.86 26.07
C VAL A 800 12.89 -12.28 25.55
N GLN A 801 11.80 -13.03 25.37
CA GLN A 801 11.80 -14.32 24.70
C GLN A 801 11.90 -14.08 23.18
N ASN A 802 13.11 -14.11 22.61
CA ASN A 802 13.39 -14.37 21.17
C ASN A 802 14.89 -14.28 20.79
N LEU A 803 15.82 -14.67 21.67
CA LEU A 803 17.21 -14.95 21.24
C LEU A 803 17.41 -16.47 21.18
N GLY A 804 17.14 -17.04 20.01
CA GLY A 804 17.44 -18.44 19.75
C GLY A 804 18.94 -18.67 19.53
N ARG A 805 19.49 -19.64 20.26
CA ARG A 805 20.81 -20.31 20.06
C ARG A 805 22.07 -19.45 20.28
N PRO A 806 23.23 -20.07 20.60
CA PRO A 806 24.36 -19.32 21.16
C PRO A 806 25.19 -18.64 20.06
N TYR A 807 25.10 -17.31 19.97
CA TYR A 807 25.87 -16.48 19.02
C TYR A 807 27.39 -16.67 19.13
N TRP A 808 27.89 -17.10 20.29
CA TRP A 808 29.31 -17.36 20.51
C TRP A 808 29.88 -18.45 19.60
N LEU A 809 29.09 -19.45 19.17
CA LEU A 809 29.54 -20.49 18.25
C LEU A 809 29.94 -19.91 16.89
N THR A 810 29.15 -18.96 16.38
CA THR A 810 29.37 -18.30 15.09
C THR A 810 30.55 -17.33 15.14
N LEU A 811 30.76 -16.65 16.27
CA LEU A 811 31.84 -15.68 16.43
C LEU A 811 33.18 -16.34 16.84
N SER A 812 33.14 -17.51 17.47
CA SER A 812 34.32 -18.22 18.01
C SER A 812 35.46 -18.49 17.03
N PRO A 813 35.26 -18.79 15.72
CA PRO A 813 36.36 -19.13 14.82
C PRO A 813 37.37 -17.99 14.64
N MET A 814 36.92 -16.72 14.65
CA MET A 814 37.81 -15.56 14.57
C MET A 814 38.73 -15.49 15.81
N TYR A 815 38.15 -15.66 17.00
CA TYR A 815 38.91 -15.61 18.25
C TYR A 815 39.87 -16.79 18.40
N ILE A 816 39.46 -17.99 17.99
CA ILE A 816 40.33 -19.17 17.97
C ILE A 816 41.50 -18.95 17.00
N TRP A 817 41.24 -18.39 15.80
CA TRP A 817 42.30 -18.09 14.83
C TRP A 817 43.29 -17.05 15.36
N PHE A 818 42.79 -15.97 15.97
CA PHE A 818 43.65 -14.99 16.64
C PHE A 818 44.48 -15.62 17.74
N LEU A 819 43.89 -16.47 18.59
CA LEU A 819 44.62 -17.12 19.68
C LEU A 819 45.78 -17.99 19.15
N ILE A 820 45.57 -18.74 18.07
CA ILE A 820 46.60 -19.60 17.47
C ILE A 820 47.72 -18.76 16.85
N PHE A 821 47.38 -17.79 15.98
CA PHE A 821 48.38 -17.06 15.18
C PHE A 821 49.01 -15.88 15.91
N PHE A 822 48.33 -15.23 16.86
CA PHE A 822 48.96 -14.20 17.71
C PHE A 822 50.02 -14.79 18.63
N SER A 823 49.90 -16.08 18.94
CA SER A 823 50.88 -16.82 19.74
C SER A 823 52.12 -17.26 18.95
N GLN A 824 52.15 -17.05 17.63
CA GLN A 824 53.31 -17.42 16.80
C GLN A 824 54.35 -16.29 16.69
N PRO A 825 55.65 -16.62 16.62
CA PRO A 825 56.74 -15.64 16.54
C PRO A 825 56.84 -14.96 15.14
N HIS A 826 56.71 -15.71 14.04
CA HIS A 826 56.40 -15.14 12.71
C HIS A 826 55.03 -14.47 12.70
N LYS A 827 55.01 -13.17 12.42
CA LYS A 827 53.77 -12.45 12.20
C LYS A 827 53.78 -11.87 10.80
N GLU A 828 53.03 -12.49 9.91
CA GLU A 828 52.90 -12.06 8.53
C GLU A 828 51.44 -11.79 8.20
N GLU A 829 51.18 -10.69 7.51
CA GLU A 829 49.83 -10.21 7.25
C GLU A 829 48.95 -11.28 6.57
N ARG A 830 49.52 -12.11 5.69
CA ARG A 830 48.80 -13.15 4.93
C ARG A 830 48.06 -14.16 5.80
N PHE A 831 48.52 -14.41 7.03
CA PHE A 831 47.83 -15.32 7.96
C PHE A 831 46.50 -14.75 8.49
N LEU A 832 46.26 -13.44 8.35
CA LEU A 832 44.97 -12.84 8.68
C LEU A 832 43.96 -12.86 7.52
N TYR A 833 44.41 -13.05 6.27
CA TYR A 833 43.52 -13.04 5.10
C TYR A 833 42.32 -14.01 5.20
N PRO A 834 42.47 -15.24 5.72
CA PRO A 834 41.36 -16.18 5.87
C PRO A 834 40.25 -15.66 6.80
N ILE A 835 40.59 -14.82 7.77
CA ILE A 835 39.65 -14.30 8.77
C ILE A 835 39.22 -12.86 8.54
N TYR A 836 39.72 -12.18 7.50
CA TYR A 836 39.25 -10.84 7.11
C TYR A 836 37.72 -10.75 6.93
N PRO A 837 37.05 -11.72 6.29
CA PRO A 837 35.60 -11.72 6.24
C PRO A 837 34.95 -11.85 7.63
N LEU A 838 35.54 -12.66 8.51
CA LEU A 838 35.06 -12.83 9.89
C LEU A 838 35.29 -11.57 10.73
N ILE A 839 36.38 -10.83 10.53
CA ILE A 839 36.60 -9.51 11.15
C ILE A 839 35.52 -8.53 10.70
N CYS A 840 35.17 -8.51 9.41
CA CYS A 840 34.08 -7.67 8.91
C CYS A 840 32.72 -8.07 9.51
N LEU A 841 32.43 -9.38 9.61
CA LEU A 841 31.22 -9.91 10.21
C LEU A 841 31.12 -9.54 11.69
N CYS A 842 32.15 -9.85 12.48
CA CYS A 842 32.21 -9.51 13.90
C CYS A 842 32.14 -7.99 14.09
N GLY A 843 32.80 -7.18 13.24
CA GLY A 843 32.72 -5.72 13.28
C GLY A 843 31.31 -5.20 13.02
N ALA A 844 30.60 -5.77 12.05
CA ALA A 844 29.20 -5.44 11.77
C ALA A 844 28.26 -5.86 12.91
N VAL A 845 28.48 -7.06 13.51
CA VAL A 845 27.74 -7.53 14.68
C VAL A 845 28.01 -6.62 15.88
N GLY A 846 29.25 -6.23 16.14
CA GLY A 846 29.62 -5.28 17.19
C GLY A 846 28.99 -3.91 16.99
N LEU A 847 28.97 -3.40 15.75
CA LEU A 847 28.29 -2.15 15.41
C LEU A 847 26.77 -2.27 15.60
N SER A 848 26.16 -3.37 15.15
CA SER A 848 24.73 -3.62 15.31
C SER A 848 24.34 -3.74 16.77
N ALA A 849 25.16 -4.41 17.59
CA ALA A 849 24.96 -4.53 19.03
C ALA A 849 24.97 -3.15 19.71
N LEU A 850 25.89 -2.26 19.30
CA LEU A 850 25.92 -0.87 19.78
C LEU A 850 24.71 -0.06 19.28
N GLN A 851 24.38 -0.16 17.99
CA GLN A 851 23.28 0.59 17.38
C GLN A 851 21.94 0.22 18.01
N VAL A 852 21.62 -1.07 18.12
CA VAL A 852 20.35 -1.55 18.72
C VAL A 852 20.18 -1.03 20.16
N ARG A 853 21.26 -0.74 20.89
CA ARG A 853 21.21 -0.31 22.30
C ARG A 853 21.26 1.20 22.49
N TYR A 854 21.89 1.94 21.57
CA TYR A 854 22.02 3.41 21.61
C TYR A 854 21.15 4.16 20.58
N HIS A 855 20.27 3.46 19.85
CA HIS A 855 19.39 4.08 18.85
C HIS A 855 18.35 5.06 19.44
N GLY A 856 18.01 4.97 20.74
CA GLY A 856 16.90 5.75 21.33
C GLY A 856 16.90 7.25 20.97
N PRO A 857 17.97 8.01 21.25
CA PRO A 857 18.06 9.42 20.86
C PRO A 857 18.15 9.62 19.34
N LEU A 858 18.88 8.74 18.63
CA LEU A 858 19.01 8.81 17.17
C LEU A 858 17.70 8.53 16.43
N ASP A 859 16.75 7.84 17.07
CA ASP A 859 15.41 7.60 16.55
C ASP A 859 14.43 8.66 17.00
N LEU A 860 14.57 9.17 18.22
CA LEU A 860 13.61 10.11 18.81
C LEU A 860 13.73 11.52 18.21
N TYR A 861 14.94 12.05 18.03
CA TYR A 861 15.11 13.41 17.52
C TYR A 861 14.69 13.58 16.03
N PRO A 862 14.89 12.62 15.12
CA PRO A 862 14.36 12.73 13.76
C PRO A 862 12.83 12.73 13.65
N GLU A 863 12.09 12.22 14.64
CA GLU A 863 10.61 12.31 14.67
C GLU A 863 10.12 13.76 14.60
N PHE A 864 10.93 14.75 14.97
CA PHE A 864 10.58 16.15 14.81
C PHE A 864 10.32 16.56 13.35
N HIS A 865 10.90 15.87 12.36
CA HIS A 865 10.54 16.07 10.95
C HIS A 865 9.12 15.61 10.64
N ARG A 866 8.70 14.46 11.19
CA ARG A 866 7.32 13.97 11.07
C ARG A 866 6.35 14.90 11.79
N ILE A 867 6.69 15.30 13.01
CA ILE A 867 5.89 16.23 13.82
C ILE A 867 5.71 17.57 13.09
N ALA A 868 6.76 18.12 12.49
CA ALA A 868 6.69 19.37 11.73
C ALA A 868 5.72 19.29 10.53
N THR A 869 5.57 18.12 9.91
CA THR A 869 4.64 17.91 8.78
C THR A 869 3.21 17.58 9.17
N ASP A 870 2.97 17.25 10.44
CA ASP A 870 1.65 16.83 10.94
C ASP A 870 0.89 18.01 11.57
N PRO A 871 -0.11 18.59 10.88
CA PRO A 871 -0.85 19.76 11.36
C PRO A 871 -1.76 19.45 12.56
N THR A 872 -1.93 18.17 12.92
CA THR A 872 -2.68 17.78 14.12
C THR A 872 -1.83 17.83 15.39
N ILE A 873 -0.50 17.76 15.25
CA ILE A 873 0.46 17.74 16.36
C ILE A 873 1.22 19.08 16.44
N HIS A 874 1.60 19.66 15.30
CA HIS A 874 2.29 20.95 15.25
C HIS A 874 1.30 22.09 15.01
N THR A 875 1.06 22.89 16.04
CA THR A 875 0.09 23.99 16.03
C THR A 875 0.73 25.38 15.87
N VAL A 876 2.07 25.45 15.76
CA VAL A 876 2.79 26.72 15.61
C VAL A 876 2.71 27.19 14.15
N PRO A 877 2.32 28.46 13.88
CA PRO A 877 2.26 28.98 12.52
C PRO A 877 3.62 29.01 11.81
N GLU A 878 3.61 28.79 10.49
CA GLU A 878 4.81 28.86 9.64
C GLU A 878 5.54 30.20 9.79
N GLY A 879 6.87 30.15 9.94
CA GLY A 879 7.75 31.31 10.07
C GLY A 879 8.06 31.76 11.51
N ARG A 880 7.45 31.15 12.53
CA ARG A 880 7.87 31.35 13.94
C ARG A 880 8.94 30.33 14.36
N PRO A 881 9.94 30.73 15.15
CA PRO A 881 10.94 29.79 15.67
C PRO A 881 10.28 28.84 16.67
N VAL A 882 10.59 27.55 16.53
CA VAL A 882 10.09 26.49 17.41
C VAL A 882 11.18 26.12 18.39
N HIS A 883 10.84 26.06 19.69
CA HIS A 883 11.81 25.80 20.75
C HIS A 883 11.64 24.38 21.31
N ILE A 884 12.67 23.55 21.18
CA ILE A 884 12.78 22.24 21.82
C ILE A 884 13.66 22.38 23.05
N CYS A 885 13.16 21.98 24.20
CA CYS A 885 13.87 22.07 25.45
C CYS A 885 14.41 20.71 25.90
N VAL A 886 15.60 20.73 26.50
CA VAL A 886 16.25 19.57 27.11
C VAL A 886 16.80 19.94 28.49
N GLY A 887 16.57 19.06 29.46
CA GLY A 887 17.09 19.21 30.83
C GLY A 887 18.19 18.19 31.08
N LYS A 888 17.90 17.17 31.91
CA LYS A 888 18.84 16.09 32.24
C LYS A 888 19.40 15.34 31.03
N GLU A 889 18.68 15.32 29.90
CA GLU A 889 19.09 14.61 28.68
C GLU A 889 19.94 15.45 27.70
N TRP A 890 20.40 16.64 28.09
CA TRP A 890 21.10 17.55 27.18
C TRP A 890 22.34 16.92 26.53
N TYR A 891 23.07 16.07 27.25
CA TYR A 891 24.30 15.41 26.77
C TYR A 891 24.03 14.24 25.81
N ARG A 892 22.76 13.82 25.66
CA ARG A 892 22.34 12.78 24.72
C ARG A 892 21.74 13.36 23.43
N PHE A 893 21.65 14.68 23.32
CA PHE A 893 21.24 15.34 22.09
C PHE A 893 22.29 15.13 20.99
N PRO A 894 21.95 14.49 19.85
CA PRO A 894 22.94 14.13 18.84
C PRO A 894 23.50 15.36 18.10
N SER A 895 22.63 16.22 17.55
CA SER A 895 23.03 17.46 16.87
C SER A 895 21.82 18.27 16.40
N SER A 896 21.99 19.58 16.21
CA SER A 896 21.01 20.41 15.50
C SER A 896 20.82 20.01 14.02
N PHE A 897 21.71 19.20 13.43
CA PHE A 897 21.55 18.67 12.06
C PHE A 897 20.31 17.79 11.88
N VAL A 898 19.78 17.19 12.95
CA VAL A 898 18.59 16.32 12.87
C VAL A 898 17.29 17.05 13.18
N LEU A 899 17.34 18.37 13.38
CA LEU A 899 16.18 19.21 13.62
C LEU A 899 15.70 19.88 12.32
N PRO A 900 14.38 20.10 12.15
CA PRO A 900 13.85 20.82 10.99
C PRO A 900 14.33 22.27 10.92
N GLU A 901 14.21 22.90 9.74
CA GLU A 901 14.52 24.32 9.57
C GLU A 901 13.62 25.19 10.47
N ASN A 902 14.20 26.21 11.11
CA ASN A 902 13.57 27.10 12.11
C ASN A 902 13.27 26.48 13.48
N TRP A 903 13.76 25.27 13.77
CA TRP A 903 13.68 24.65 15.11
C TRP A 903 14.99 24.85 15.87
N GLN A 904 14.90 25.23 17.15
CA GLN A 904 16.04 25.58 17.98
C GLN A 904 16.02 24.81 19.29
N LEU A 905 17.15 24.19 19.62
CA LEU A 905 17.37 23.57 20.92
C LEU A 905 17.59 24.65 22.00
N GLN A 906 16.99 24.46 23.16
CA GLN A 906 17.12 25.28 24.35
C GLN A 906 17.37 24.39 25.56
N PHE A 907 18.04 24.91 26.58
CA PHE A 907 18.33 24.17 27.81
C PHE A 907 17.42 24.65 28.93
N ILE A 908 16.88 23.73 29.72
CA ILE A 908 16.22 24.06 30.99
C ILE A 908 17.15 23.74 32.16
N ALA A 909 16.90 24.35 33.32
CA ALA A 909 17.69 24.07 34.51
C ALA A 909 17.55 22.59 34.90
N SER A 910 18.69 21.95 35.18
CA SER A 910 18.78 20.55 35.61
C SER A 910 19.74 20.45 36.81
N GLU A 911 19.99 19.25 37.33
CA GLU A 911 20.98 19.05 38.38
C GLU A 911 22.43 19.27 37.92
N PHE A 912 22.67 19.40 36.61
CA PHE A 912 23.97 19.76 36.06
C PHE A 912 24.35 21.21 36.41
N ARG A 913 25.50 21.39 37.09
CA ARG A 913 26.04 22.68 37.55
C ARG A 913 27.25 23.17 36.74
N GLY A 914 27.44 22.66 35.53
CA GLY A 914 28.49 23.09 34.62
C GLY A 914 28.03 24.13 33.60
N GLN A 915 28.95 24.66 32.79
CA GLN A 915 28.62 25.60 31.72
C GLN A 915 28.05 24.87 30.50
N LEU A 916 26.82 25.20 30.10
CA LEU A 916 26.16 24.66 28.90
C LEU A 916 26.52 25.44 27.62
N PRO A 917 26.45 24.80 26.43
CA PRO A 917 26.78 25.44 25.16
C PRO A 917 25.91 26.67 24.83
N LYS A 918 26.50 27.66 24.15
CA LYS A 918 25.80 28.84 23.63
C LYS A 918 25.70 28.77 22.10
N PRO A 919 24.58 29.20 21.48
CA PRO A 919 24.49 29.31 20.03
C PRO A 919 25.54 30.28 19.46
N PHE A 920 26.04 29.96 18.26
CA PHE A 920 26.91 30.88 17.52
C PHE A 920 26.16 32.15 17.10
N ALA A 921 26.90 33.25 16.94
CA ALA A 921 26.37 34.49 16.36
C ALA A 921 25.92 34.28 14.90
N LYS A 922 24.99 35.11 14.43
CA LYS A 922 24.50 35.03 13.03
C LYS A 922 25.51 35.69 12.07
N GLY A 923 25.75 35.06 10.92
CA GLY A 923 26.51 35.62 9.80
C GLY A 923 27.94 35.09 9.62
N PRO A 924 28.63 35.48 8.53
CA PRO A 924 29.99 35.05 8.24
C PRO A 924 30.96 35.63 9.29
N GLY A 925 31.79 34.77 9.88
CA GLY A 925 32.76 35.17 10.92
C GLY A 925 32.32 34.95 12.37
N ALA A 926 31.18 34.29 12.60
CA ALA A 926 30.68 33.96 13.94
C ALA A 926 31.70 33.23 14.83
N THR A 927 32.59 32.43 14.26
CA THR A 927 33.65 31.71 14.98
C THR A 927 34.78 32.60 15.50
N ARG A 928 34.84 33.87 15.07
CA ARG A 928 35.86 34.86 15.51
C ARG A 928 35.35 35.78 16.62
N LEU A 929 34.07 35.71 16.96
CA LEU A 929 33.46 36.53 17.99
C LEU A 929 33.60 35.84 19.35
N ILE A 930 34.01 36.60 20.37
CA ILE A 930 34.08 36.12 21.75
C ILE A 930 32.66 36.16 22.34
N PRO A 931 32.04 35.02 22.69
CA PRO A 931 30.71 35.01 23.26
C PRO A 931 30.71 35.60 24.68
N THR A 932 29.71 36.40 25.02
CA THR A 932 29.53 36.87 26.41
C THR A 932 29.20 35.71 27.33
N ASP A 933 29.53 35.87 28.62
CA ASP A 933 29.14 34.95 29.70
C ASP A 933 29.71 33.54 29.50
N MET A 934 30.90 33.44 28.91
CA MET A 934 31.68 32.20 28.85
C MET A 934 32.73 32.23 29.96
N ASN A 935 32.96 31.10 30.63
CA ASN A 935 34.00 30.99 31.65
C ASN A 935 34.83 29.72 31.41
N ASP A 936 36.13 29.79 31.70
CA ASP A 936 37.08 28.69 31.51
C ASP A 936 37.14 27.72 32.70
N GLN A 937 36.29 27.93 33.71
CA GLN A 937 36.21 27.12 34.92
C GLN A 937 35.01 26.16 34.91
N ASN A 938 34.27 26.08 33.80
CA ASN A 938 33.05 25.29 33.65
C ASN A 938 32.02 25.53 34.78
N GLN A 939 31.92 26.76 35.27
CA GLN A 939 30.94 27.14 36.29
C GLN A 939 29.55 27.30 35.68
N GLU A 940 28.51 26.91 36.42
CA GLU A 940 27.09 27.11 36.07
C GLU A 940 26.87 28.54 35.60
N GLU A 941 26.28 28.68 34.41
CA GLU A 941 25.97 29.97 33.82
C GLU A 941 24.45 30.08 33.60
N PRO A 942 23.72 30.75 34.51
CA PRO A 942 22.25 30.79 34.48
C PRO A 942 21.67 31.42 33.20
N SER A 943 22.43 32.26 32.48
CA SER A 943 21.98 32.82 31.19
C SER A 943 21.78 31.77 30.09
N ARG A 944 22.19 30.51 30.30
CA ARG A 944 21.94 29.39 29.38
C ARG A 944 20.55 28.80 29.51
N TYR A 945 19.84 29.06 30.61
CA TYR A 945 18.54 28.46 30.85
C TYR A 945 17.42 29.24 30.17
N PHE A 946 16.56 28.46 29.52
CA PHE A 946 15.34 28.91 28.88
C PHE A 946 14.16 28.62 29.80
N ASP A 947 13.18 29.51 29.75
CA ASP A 947 11.96 29.38 30.53
C ASP A 947 11.13 28.20 30.02
N LEU A 948 10.82 27.25 30.90
CA LEU A 948 10.06 26.04 30.58
C LEU A 948 8.70 26.37 29.93
N SER A 949 8.06 27.47 30.33
CA SER A 949 6.77 27.91 29.78
C SER A 949 6.83 28.35 28.31
N LYS A 950 8.04 28.61 27.79
CA LYS A 950 8.27 29.01 26.39
C LYS A 950 8.69 27.83 25.51
N CYS A 951 8.85 26.64 26.08
CA CYS A 951 9.17 25.42 25.37
C CYS A 951 7.94 24.90 24.62
N HIS A 952 8.11 24.60 23.34
CA HIS A 952 7.03 23.98 22.54
C HIS A 952 7.08 22.45 22.66
N TYR A 953 8.28 21.90 22.78
CA TYR A 953 8.53 20.48 22.97
C TYR A 953 9.59 20.29 24.05
N LEU A 954 9.47 19.22 24.82
CA LEU A 954 10.44 18.81 25.83
C LEU A 954 10.87 17.38 25.53
N VAL A 955 12.18 17.14 25.53
CA VAL A 955 12.75 15.79 25.47
C VAL A 955 13.34 15.47 26.83
N ASP A 956 12.88 14.36 27.41
CA ASP A 956 13.22 13.94 28.76
C ASP A 956 13.42 12.41 28.84
N LEU A 957 14.17 11.97 29.86
CA LEU A 957 14.33 10.56 30.21
C LEU A 957 13.40 10.21 31.37
N ASP A 958 12.47 9.31 31.10
CA ASP A 958 11.53 8.82 32.10
C ASP A 958 12.21 7.79 33.02
N SER A 959 12.75 8.27 34.13
CA SER A 959 13.40 7.48 35.19
C SER A 959 12.59 7.53 36.49
N PRO A 960 12.62 6.47 37.34
CA PRO A 960 12.02 6.52 38.68
C PRO A 960 12.72 7.49 39.64
N ASP A 961 13.94 7.95 39.34
CA ASP A 961 14.68 8.89 40.20
C ASP A 961 14.26 10.34 39.91
N GLU A 962 13.79 11.05 40.93
CA GLU A 962 13.35 12.45 40.87
C GLU A 962 14.27 13.35 41.70
N ALA A 963 14.62 14.51 41.14
CA ALA A 963 15.33 15.57 41.84
C ALA A 963 14.61 16.92 41.67
N PRO A 964 14.85 17.91 42.55
CA PRO A 964 14.11 19.18 42.54
C PRO A 964 14.15 19.93 41.19
N ARG A 965 15.25 19.85 40.43
CA ARG A 965 15.36 20.43 39.07
C ARG A 965 15.15 19.42 37.94
N GLU A 966 14.96 18.14 38.25
CA GLU A 966 14.78 17.06 37.27
C GLU A 966 13.55 16.23 37.63
N PRO A 967 12.35 16.83 37.65
CA PRO A 967 11.12 16.12 37.93
C PRO A 967 10.77 15.16 36.79
N ARG A 968 9.88 14.21 37.07
CA ARG A 968 9.38 13.27 36.07
C ARG A 968 8.32 13.92 35.20
N TYR A 969 8.74 14.64 34.16
CA TYR A 969 7.83 15.42 33.29
C TYR A 969 6.75 14.55 32.63
N ALA A 970 7.06 13.29 32.30
CA ALA A 970 6.09 12.35 31.71
C ALA A 970 4.95 11.95 32.68
N ALA A 971 5.16 12.05 33.99
CA ALA A 971 4.12 11.77 34.99
C ALA A 971 3.13 12.94 35.14
N ASN A 972 3.56 14.17 34.84
CA ASN A 972 2.72 15.36 34.89
C ASN A 972 1.84 15.50 33.63
N LYS A 973 0.73 14.75 33.61
CA LYS A 973 -0.23 14.72 32.48
C LYS A 973 -1.13 15.95 32.37
N GLU A 974 -1.05 16.89 33.32
CA GLU A 974 -1.81 18.14 33.28
C GLU A 974 -1.14 19.18 32.38
N GLU A 975 0.19 19.25 32.41
CA GLU A 975 0.98 20.20 31.63
C GLU A 975 1.59 19.59 30.36
N TRP A 976 1.91 18.29 30.36
CA TRP A 976 2.63 17.64 29.26
C TRP A 976 1.87 16.45 28.67
N ILE A 977 1.99 16.26 27.36
CA ILE A 977 1.46 15.11 26.62
C ILE A 977 2.64 14.42 25.92
N THR A 978 2.77 13.11 26.12
CA THR A 978 3.79 12.31 25.43
C THR A 978 3.43 12.15 23.95
N ILE A 979 4.27 12.71 23.06
CA ILE A 979 4.07 12.67 21.60
C ILE A 979 4.78 11.47 20.97
N ALA A 980 5.95 11.11 21.49
CA ALA A 980 6.75 9.95 21.06
C ALA A 980 7.53 9.41 22.25
N TYR A 981 7.77 8.09 22.28
CA TYR A 981 8.64 7.45 23.26
C TYR A 981 9.46 6.35 22.58
N LYS A 982 10.69 6.14 23.05
CA LYS A 982 11.58 5.08 22.57
C LYS A 982 12.19 4.37 23.78
N PRO A 983 12.29 3.02 23.77
CA PRO A 983 13.04 2.31 24.79
C PRO A 983 14.48 2.81 24.81
N PHE A 984 14.97 3.18 25.98
CA PHE A 984 16.32 3.66 26.18
C PHE A 984 17.05 2.73 27.16
N LEU A 985 18.27 2.34 26.81
CA LEU A 985 19.13 1.61 27.74
C LEU A 985 19.88 2.62 28.59
N ASP A 986 19.48 2.73 29.86
CA ASP A 986 20.24 3.52 30.82
C ASP A 986 21.49 2.76 31.29
N SER A 987 22.58 3.50 31.55
CA SER A 987 23.91 2.96 31.83
C SER A 987 24.14 2.60 33.31
N LEU A 988 23.08 2.21 34.03
CA LEU A 988 23.14 1.84 35.45
C LEU A 988 23.24 0.33 35.67
#